data_AF-A0A837HZC1-F1
#
_entry.id   AF-A0A837HZC1-F1
#
_cell.length_a   1.000
_cell.length_b   1.000
_cell.length_c   1.000
_cell.angle_alpha   90.00
_cell.angle_beta   90.00
_cell.angle_gamma   90.00
#
_symmetry.space_group_name_H-M   'P 1'
#
loop_
_entity.id
_entity.type
_entity.pdbx_description
1 polymer ?
#
loop_
_entity_poly.entity_id
_entity_poly.type
_entity_poly.pdbx_seq_one_letter_code
_entity_poly.pdbx_strand_id
1 'polypeptide(L)'
;MLRKHLVIVGLFLAVGVLFFNVSSANAIIRSWNGAGDGMTWTDPLNWGGVSNANYPGELAPDDAVIASSTSALGPLGVNATSTIPFGVNTLQIKNGWTLYIGGTLGASSTVSVLGTSTLKLATSTYGSGTLNLGQTDPGAPLSIATANATFTAATGTVAYIGGGTASIIVATTTFYNLSLTPTSTTATAAIRTYIFGSPTAAQVRQVATTTVSNVFTVSSGAKADFNGLTDLLLSGSGTAFSKANGDFIQSSKIVYSSASATNIATGTYANLELTGAATKTLLGNTTATSTVTIPASGTLAISTYTFTATGATWTNSGTVTENTGGKITLAAAGVLSNSAGGSAVTAFGNADTLPVIHIQITDTSLNLLAASAETQTATVTGTSGITDSETVTLTETGIATGIFRGSLSFQLSGTDVSGAVDFQGGGTLSYAYTDSQDSSDTQSGSASFTGTAPGSGSGSVIVSVTPTTPATPAVPATPAVSGESPATPATPATPAAPSLESVQTKIASVIAKMATLSASPSASELTDVQAQIAAILADIQAIQTTAAPQGAALGYNFVRPLALGIRHGDVTNLQKALKTDSSIYPEGKVTGYFGPATLSAVKKFQEKYGIASKGQSGYGVVGPKTRTKLNELYGAK
;
A
#
# COMPACT_ATOMS: atom_id res chain seq x y z
N MET A 1 47.39 32.69 -69.87
CA MET A 1 48.61 31.94 -70.22
C MET A 1 49.40 31.73 -68.93
N LEU A 2 49.09 30.78 -68.04
CA LEU A 2 48.64 29.38 -68.14
C LEU A 2 49.75 28.44 -68.59
N ARG A 3 49.97 27.37 -67.78
CA ARG A 3 50.67 26.10 -68.05
C ARG A 3 52.14 26.01 -67.56
N LYS A 4 52.48 25.10 -66.63
CA LYS A 4 52.95 23.68 -66.82
C LYS A 4 54.47 23.62 -66.55
N HIS A 5 55.17 22.59 -66.05
CA HIS A 5 55.01 21.15 -65.78
C HIS A 5 56.13 20.73 -64.80
N LEU A 6 55.91 19.88 -63.79
CA LEU A 6 55.83 18.41 -63.84
C LEU A 6 57.17 17.72 -64.17
N VAL A 7 57.43 16.60 -63.46
CA VAL A 7 58.56 15.64 -63.52
C VAL A 7 59.47 15.85 -62.30
N ILE A 8 59.45 15.03 -61.26
CA ILE A 8 59.57 13.57 -61.25
C ILE A 8 58.57 12.95 -60.26
N VAL A 9 57.62 12.20 -60.82
CA VAL A 9 56.83 11.17 -60.15
C VAL A 9 57.73 9.93 -60.07
N GLY A 10 57.99 9.45 -58.86
CA GLY A 10 58.78 8.26 -58.66
C GLY A 10 58.80 7.87 -57.20
N LEU A 11 57.77 7.12 -56.80
CA LEU A 11 57.86 6.12 -55.74
C LEU A 11 58.06 6.67 -54.31
N PHE A 12 56.97 6.92 -53.58
CA PHE A 12 56.80 6.47 -52.19
C PHE A 12 55.33 6.66 -51.80
N LEU A 13 54.50 5.87 -52.47
CA LEU A 13 53.11 5.63 -52.08
C LEU A 13 53.12 4.44 -51.15
N ALA A 14 53.38 4.68 -49.86
CA ALA A 14 53.06 3.72 -48.80
C ALA A 14 53.06 4.43 -47.44
N VAL A 15 51.84 4.60 -46.92
CA VAL A 15 51.50 4.81 -45.50
C VAL A 15 51.67 6.23 -44.95
N GLY A 16 50.86 7.14 -45.48
CA GLY A 16 50.33 8.27 -44.72
C GLY A 16 48.83 8.07 -44.51
N VAL A 17 48.42 7.65 -43.31
CA VAL A 17 47.08 7.98 -42.78
C VAL A 17 47.29 8.78 -41.51
N LEU A 18 47.17 10.08 -41.73
CA LEU A 18 47.01 11.15 -40.79
C LEU A 18 45.75 10.90 -39.94
N PHE A 19 45.90 10.71 -38.63
CA PHE A 19 44.88 11.11 -37.67
C PHE A 19 45.42 12.27 -36.85
N PHE A 20 45.07 13.49 -37.28
CA PHE A 20 44.94 14.60 -36.36
C PHE A 20 43.76 14.28 -35.45
N ASN A 21 44.04 13.90 -34.21
CA ASN A 21 43.09 14.02 -33.12
C ASN A 21 43.82 14.72 -31.98
N VAL A 22 43.73 16.05 -31.99
CA VAL A 22 44.10 16.86 -30.84
C VAL A 22 42.92 16.79 -29.87
N SER A 23 43.05 15.98 -28.82
CA SER A 23 42.23 16.10 -27.61
C SER A 23 43.14 16.18 -26.39
N SER A 24 43.18 17.38 -25.80
CA SER A 24 43.61 17.72 -24.44
C SER A 24 44.48 16.71 -23.66
N ALA A 25 45.79 16.96 -23.70
CA ALA A 25 46.74 17.00 -22.58
C ALA A 25 46.59 16.01 -21.39
N ASN A 26 47.54 15.05 -21.37
CA ASN A 26 48.37 14.65 -20.22
C ASN A 26 48.10 13.34 -19.44
N ALA A 27 47.20 12.44 -19.85
CA ALA A 27 47.11 11.12 -19.19
C ALA A 27 48.29 10.20 -19.58
N ILE A 28 49.17 9.84 -18.63
CA ILE A 28 50.17 8.78 -18.87
C ILE A 28 49.48 7.42 -18.69
N ILE A 29 49.47 6.61 -19.75
CA ILE A 29 48.95 5.24 -19.75
C ILE A 29 50.12 4.28 -19.52
N ARG A 30 50.04 3.46 -18.47
CA ARG A 30 50.95 2.33 -18.24
C ARG A 30 50.21 1.03 -18.57
N SER A 31 50.82 0.19 -19.41
CA SER A 31 50.24 -1.12 -19.76
C SER A 31 50.98 -2.20 -18.99
N TRP A 32 50.22 -3.11 -18.35
CA TRP A 32 50.76 -4.28 -17.66
C TRP A 32 50.15 -5.54 -18.29
N ASN A 33 51.02 -6.41 -18.80
CA ASN A 33 50.65 -7.62 -19.55
C ASN A 33 50.77 -8.91 -18.71
N GLY A 34 51.01 -8.80 -17.39
CA GLY A 34 51.19 -9.95 -16.52
C GLY A 34 52.61 -10.53 -16.47
N ALA A 35 53.60 -9.96 -17.19
CA ALA A 35 54.98 -10.45 -17.18
C ALA A 35 56.00 -9.29 -17.16
N GLY A 36 56.56 -9.01 -15.98
CA GLY A 36 57.75 -8.17 -15.81
C GLY A 36 57.55 -6.64 -15.91
N ASP A 37 58.39 -5.94 -15.14
CA ASP A 37 58.56 -4.50 -14.90
C ASP A 37 57.43 -3.72 -14.20
N GLY A 38 57.80 -3.19 -13.03
CA GLY A 38 56.91 -2.79 -11.96
C GLY A 38 56.28 -1.40 -12.06
N MET A 39 55.03 -1.33 -11.61
CA MET A 39 54.59 -0.23 -10.76
C MET A 39 54.97 -0.61 -9.33
N THR A 40 55.45 0.33 -8.51
CA THR A 40 55.94 0.03 -7.16
C THR A 40 54.85 -0.62 -6.31
N TRP A 41 55.00 -1.91 -6.03
CA TRP A 41 54.23 -2.65 -5.03
C TRP A 41 54.95 -2.45 -3.70
N THR A 42 54.34 -1.76 -2.73
CA THR A 42 54.82 -1.79 -1.36
C THR A 42 54.37 -3.09 -0.72
N ASP A 43 55.20 -4.13 -0.83
CA ASP A 43 55.19 -5.24 0.11
C ASP A 43 55.80 -4.75 1.44
N PRO A 44 55.05 -4.74 2.56
CA PRO A 44 55.59 -4.34 3.85
C PRO A 44 56.66 -5.29 4.41
N LEU A 45 56.75 -6.53 3.91
CA LEU A 45 57.62 -7.58 4.44
C LEU A 45 58.93 -7.78 3.67
N ASN A 46 59.13 -7.11 2.53
CA ASN A 46 60.30 -7.36 1.67
C ASN A 46 61.02 -6.08 1.26
N TRP A 47 61.34 -5.25 2.26
CA TRP A 47 62.24 -4.11 2.10
C TRP A 47 63.70 -4.58 2.05
N GLY A 48 64.16 -5.01 0.88
CA GLY A 48 65.60 -5.08 0.59
C GLY A 48 66.01 -6.15 -0.41
N GLY A 49 66.32 -5.75 -1.65
CA GLY A 49 67.10 -6.57 -2.57
C GLY A 49 66.76 -6.33 -4.04
N VAL A 50 67.55 -5.49 -4.72
CA VAL A 50 67.43 -5.16 -6.16
C VAL A 50 67.85 -6.29 -7.11
N SER A 51 67.73 -7.56 -6.72
CA SER A 51 68.17 -8.70 -7.56
C SER A 51 67.24 -9.89 -7.63
N ASN A 52 66.10 -9.89 -6.95
CA ASN A 52 65.11 -10.97 -7.07
C ASN A 52 63.83 -10.41 -7.69
N ALA A 53 63.46 -10.95 -8.84
CA ALA A 53 62.14 -10.75 -9.42
C ALA A 53 61.12 -11.48 -8.53
N ASN A 54 60.67 -10.82 -7.47
CA ASN A 54 59.55 -11.33 -6.68
C ASN A 54 58.26 -11.01 -7.43
N TYR A 55 57.64 -12.06 -7.95
CA TYR A 55 56.33 -12.03 -8.57
C TYR A 55 55.25 -12.13 -7.49
N PRO A 56 54.12 -11.42 -7.62
CA PRO A 56 52.95 -11.75 -6.82
C PRO A 56 52.56 -13.21 -7.10
N GLY A 57 52.56 -14.05 -6.07
CA GLY A 57 51.97 -15.39 -6.12
C GLY A 57 52.91 -16.60 -6.12
N GLU A 58 54.21 -16.49 -5.80
CA GLU A 58 55.01 -17.73 -5.76
C GLU A 58 54.78 -18.59 -4.51
N LEU A 59 54.46 -18.04 -3.33
CA LEU A 59 54.22 -18.87 -2.12
C LEU A 59 53.21 -18.34 -1.07
N ALA A 60 52.65 -17.12 -1.21
CA ALA A 60 51.64 -16.59 -0.27
C ALA A 60 50.76 -15.52 -0.95
N PRO A 61 49.52 -15.29 -0.45
CA PRO A 61 48.74 -14.14 -0.88
C PRO A 61 49.31 -12.83 -0.30
N ASP A 62 49.57 -11.84 -1.15
CA ASP A 62 50.24 -10.56 -0.82
C ASP A 62 49.28 -9.35 -0.87
N ASP A 63 49.59 -8.26 -0.19
CA ASP A 63 48.83 -7.01 -0.31
C ASP A 63 49.35 -6.14 -1.47
N ALA A 64 48.43 -5.51 -2.19
CA ALA A 64 48.68 -4.72 -3.38
C ALA A 64 48.12 -3.30 -3.26
N VAL A 65 48.95 -2.28 -3.50
CA VAL A 65 48.52 -0.87 -3.44
C VAL A 65 48.99 -0.11 -4.68
N ILE A 66 48.04 0.32 -5.50
CA ILE A 66 48.26 1.23 -6.64
C ILE A 66 48.09 2.66 -6.12
N ALA A 67 49.21 3.28 -5.72
CA ALA A 67 49.19 4.59 -5.07
C ALA A 67 50.50 5.36 -5.08
N SER A 68 50.95 5.84 -6.23
CA SER A 68 52.05 6.81 -6.25
C SER A 68 52.11 7.52 -7.60
N SER A 69 51.76 8.79 -7.60
CA SER A 69 51.96 9.70 -8.72
C SER A 69 52.32 11.07 -8.17
N THR A 70 53.55 11.52 -8.42
CA THR A 70 53.94 12.92 -8.21
C THR A 70 53.71 13.75 -9.48
N SER A 71 53.04 13.21 -10.51
CA SER A 71 52.94 13.88 -11.80
C SER A 71 51.85 14.95 -11.79
N ALA A 72 52.21 16.19 -12.11
CA ALA A 72 51.30 17.31 -12.36
C ALA A 72 50.42 17.14 -13.63
N LEU A 73 50.36 15.94 -14.21
CA LEU A 73 49.88 15.65 -15.55
C LEU A 73 48.44 15.09 -15.59
N GLY A 74 47.74 14.95 -14.47
CA GLY A 74 46.34 14.49 -14.45
C GLY A 74 46.19 12.97 -14.26
N PRO A 75 44.99 12.40 -14.50
CA PRO A 75 44.67 11.05 -14.08
C PRO A 75 45.54 10.02 -14.80
N LEU A 76 46.18 9.15 -14.02
CA LEU A 76 47.05 8.09 -14.54
C LEU A 76 46.27 6.78 -14.69
N GLY A 77 46.52 6.08 -15.80
CA GLY A 77 45.81 4.86 -16.18
C GLY A 77 46.70 3.63 -16.13
N VAL A 78 46.22 2.53 -15.56
CA VAL A 78 46.82 1.19 -15.69
C VAL A 78 45.92 0.35 -16.57
N ASN A 79 46.46 -0.25 -17.63
CA ASN A 79 45.72 -1.17 -18.50
C ASN A 79 46.23 -2.60 -18.25
N ALA A 80 45.40 -3.42 -17.61
CA ALA A 80 45.59 -4.86 -17.49
C ALA A 80 44.87 -5.54 -18.66
N THR A 81 45.64 -6.12 -19.59
CA THR A 81 45.10 -6.72 -20.82
C THR A 81 44.65 -8.18 -20.66
N SER A 82 44.90 -8.80 -19.51
CA SER A 82 44.55 -10.18 -19.17
C SER A 82 43.71 -10.27 -17.88
N THR A 83 43.20 -11.47 -17.57
CA THR A 83 42.63 -11.78 -16.24
C THR A 83 43.66 -11.44 -15.16
N ILE A 84 43.21 -10.91 -14.02
CA ILE A 84 44.03 -10.83 -12.80
C ILE A 84 43.65 -12.04 -11.93
N PRO A 85 44.28 -13.23 -12.12
CA PRO A 85 44.07 -14.40 -11.27
C PRO A 85 44.87 -14.28 -9.96
N PHE A 86 44.43 -15.04 -8.96
CA PHE A 86 44.70 -14.84 -7.54
C PHE A 86 46.16 -14.91 -7.08
N GLY A 87 46.41 -14.11 -6.04
CA GLY A 87 47.56 -14.09 -5.15
C GLY A 87 47.52 -12.85 -4.23
N VAL A 88 46.40 -12.13 -4.12
CA VAL A 88 46.34 -10.87 -3.35
C VAL A 88 45.33 -10.90 -2.19
N ASN A 89 45.78 -10.57 -0.99
CA ASN A 89 44.95 -10.44 0.21
C ASN A 89 44.16 -9.13 0.22
N THR A 90 44.75 -8.03 -0.24
CA THR A 90 44.05 -6.78 -0.48
C THR A 90 44.55 -6.11 -1.75
N LEU A 91 43.67 -5.48 -2.52
CA LEU A 91 44.04 -4.60 -3.63
C LEU A 91 43.46 -3.21 -3.38
N GLN A 92 44.30 -2.18 -3.29
CA GLN A 92 43.88 -0.80 -3.10
C GLN A 92 44.24 0.08 -4.31
N ILE A 93 43.29 0.89 -4.77
CA ILE A 93 43.49 1.92 -5.79
C ILE A 93 43.14 3.26 -5.15
N LYS A 94 44.09 4.17 -5.03
CA LYS A 94 43.88 5.49 -4.38
C LYS A 94 44.58 6.60 -5.15
N ASN A 95 44.36 7.85 -4.76
CA ASN A 95 45.01 9.03 -5.35
C ASN A 95 44.69 9.30 -6.84
N GLY A 96 43.43 9.07 -7.24
CA GLY A 96 42.91 9.50 -8.56
C GLY A 96 43.31 8.61 -9.74
N TRP A 97 43.72 7.37 -9.47
CA TRP A 97 44.12 6.41 -10.50
C TRP A 97 42.91 5.78 -11.17
N THR A 98 43.04 5.50 -12.47
CA THR A 98 42.11 4.64 -13.20
C THR A 98 42.76 3.28 -13.48
N LEU A 99 42.19 2.19 -12.96
CA LEU A 99 42.57 0.83 -13.37
C LEU A 99 41.58 0.34 -14.40
N TYR A 100 42.06 0.06 -15.61
CA TYR A 100 41.32 -0.61 -16.66
C TYR A 100 41.69 -2.10 -16.66
N ILE A 101 40.68 -2.97 -16.59
CA ILE A 101 40.84 -4.42 -16.71
C ILE A 101 40.07 -4.89 -17.94
N GLY A 102 40.80 -5.42 -18.92
CA GLY A 102 40.26 -5.99 -20.14
C GLY A 102 39.66 -7.39 -19.96
N GLY A 103 40.00 -8.10 -18.88
CA GLY A 103 39.55 -9.46 -18.55
C GLY A 103 38.78 -9.57 -17.22
N THR A 104 38.81 -10.76 -16.61
CA THR A 104 38.09 -11.07 -15.35
C THR A 104 38.86 -10.58 -14.12
N LEU A 105 38.14 -10.08 -13.10
CA LEU A 105 38.68 -9.68 -11.80
C LEU A 105 38.37 -10.76 -10.74
N GLY A 106 39.28 -11.72 -10.55
CA GLY A 106 39.14 -12.75 -9.52
C GLY A 106 39.67 -12.25 -8.17
N ALA A 107 38.80 -11.83 -7.25
CA ALA A 107 39.20 -11.47 -5.88
C ALA A 107 38.56 -12.41 -4.86
N SER A 108 39.39 -13.02 -4.01
CA SER A 108 38.98 -13.92 -2.92
C SER A 108 38.77 -13.20 -1.58
N SER A 109 39.20 -11.94 -1.49
CA SER A 109 39.40 -11.19 -0.25
C SER A 109 38.81 -9.78 -0.33
N THR A 110 39.60 -8.69 -0.46
CA THR A 110 39.08 -7.31 -0.54
C THR A 110 39.77 -6.47 -1.62
N VAL A 111 38.97 -5.79 -2.45
CA VAL A 111 39.41 -4.76 -3.38
C VAL A 111 38.84 -3.42 -2.92
N SER A 112 39.65 -2.36 -2.82
CA SER A 112 39.22 -1.02 -2.40
C SER A 112 39.61 0.03 -3.44
N VAL A 113 38.64 0.76 -3.97
CA VAL A 113 38.83 1.92 -4.84
C VAL A 113 38.48 3.16 -4.04
N LEU A 114 39.45 4.06 -3.85
CA LEU A 114 39.38 5.14 -2.87
C LEU A 114 39.57 6.53 -3.50
N GLY A 115 38.87 7.53 -2.96
CA GLY A 115 38.96 8.92 -3.39
C GLY A 115 38.34 9.12 -4.78
N THR A 116 39.03 9.84 -5.66
CA THR A 116 38.61 10.06 -7.06
C THR A 116 39.02 8.92 -8.00
N SER A 117 39.52 7.81 -7.47
CA SER A 117 39.98 6.66 -8.27
C SER A 117 38.81 5.93 -8.93
N THR A 118 39.08 5.26 -10.05
CA THR A 118 38.08 4.57 -10.86
C THR A 118 38.56 3.17 -11.25
N LEU A 119 37.69 2.17 -11.12
CA LEU A 119 37.85 0.85 -11.71
C LEU A 119 37.01 0.75 -12.98
N LYS A 120 37.67 0.52 -14.13
CA LYS A 120 37.03 0.32 -15.45
C LYS A 120 37.14 -1.14 -15.85
N LEU A 121 36.02 -1.78 -16.16
CA LEU A 121 35.98 -3.19 -16.55
C LEU A 121 35.39 -3.38 -17.96
N ALA A 122 36.03 -4.21 -18.78
CA ALA A 122 35.57 -4.52 -20.14
C ALA A 122 34.57 -5.69 -20.19
N THR A 123 34.87 -6.82 -19.53
CA THR A 123 33.98 -7.98 -19.34
C THR A 123 34.41 -8.69 -18.06
N SER A 124 33.55 -8.84 -17.04
CA SER A 124 34.07 -9.30 -15.74
C SER A 124 33.09 -10.03 -14.83
N THR A 125 33.53 -11.18 -14.32
CA THR A 125 33.01 -11.79 -13.09
C THR A 125 33.87 -11.33 -11.92
N TYR A 126 33.26 -11.04 -10.78
CA TYR A 126 33.94 -10.77 -9.51
C TYR A 126 33.78 -11.96 -8.57
N GLY A 127 34.84 -12.28 -7.82
CA GLY A 127 34.88 -13.43 -6.91
C GLY A 127 34.02 -13.29 -5.65
N SER A 128 34.35 -14.06 -4.63
CA SER A 128 33.62 -14.13 -3.34
C SER A 128 34.00 -13.03 -2.34
N GLY A 129 34.92 -12.12 -2.70
CA GLY A 129 35.44 -11.08 -1.82
C GLY A 129 34.52 -9.87 -1.59
N THR A 130 35.07 -8.79 -1.04
CA THR A 130 34.42 -7.47 -0.92
C THR A 130 35.05 -6.44 -1.84
N LEU A 131 34.25 -5.77 -2.66
CA LEU A 131 34.65 -4.61 -3.47
C LEU A 131 34.15 -3.32 -2.81
N ASN A 132 35.05 -2.62 -2.13
CA ASN A 132 34.79 -1.31 -1.53
C ASN A 132 35.04 -0.21 -2.56
N LEU A 133 34.05 0.63 -2.79
CA LEU A 133 34.07 1.76 -3.72
C LEU A 133 33.87 3.05 -2.90
N GLY A 134 34.94 3.49 -2.27
CA GLY A 134 34.98 4.66 -1.38
C GLY A 134 35.25 5.97 -2.12
N GLN A 135 34.30 6.90 -2.16
CA GLN A 135 34.52 8.24 -2.75
C GLN A 135 34.21 9.39 -1.78
N THR A 136 35.05 10.42 -1.81
CA THR A 136 34.84 11.69 -1.10
C THR A 136 34.19 12.74 -1.99
N ASP A 137 34.42 12.67 -3.30
CA ASP A 137 33.99 13.63 -4.32
C ASP A 137 32.93 13.01 -5.26
N PRO A 138 32.28 13.81 -6.15
CA PRO A 138 31.41 13.23 -7.18
C PRO A 138 32.21 12.36 -8.15
N GLY A 139 31.69 11.18 -8.49
CA GLY A 139 32.36 10.31 -9.45
C GLY A 139 31.69 8.96 -9.67
N ALA A 140 32.30 8.17 -10.56
CA ALA A 140 31.87 6.82 -10.92
C ALA A 140 32.99 5.83 -10.56
N PRO A 141 33.11 5.40 -9.30
CA PRO A 141 34.23 4.56 -8.83
C PRO A 141 34.29 3.20 -9.52
N LEU A 142 33.17 2.74 -10.07
CA LEU A 142 33.08 1.58 -10.94
C LEU A 142 32.43 2.02 -12.26
N SER A 143 33.10 1.73 -13.37
CA SER A 143 32.64 2.02 -14.72
C SER A 143 32.75 0.77 -15.58
N ILE A 144 31.70 0.47 -16.31
CA ILE A 144 31.59 -0.71 -17.17
C ILE A 144 31.60 -0.23 -18.62
N ALA A 145 32.53 -0.74 -19.42
CA ALA A 145 32.96 -0.11 -20.68
C ALA A 145 31.96 -0.24 -21.84
N THR A 146 31.00 -1.17 -21.78
CA THR A 146 29.99 -1.35 -22.83
C THR A 146 28.61 -1.59 -22.24
N ALA A 147 27.54 -1.28 -22.99
CA ALA A 147 26.15 -1.53 -22.56
C ALA A 147 25.84 -3.01 -22.27
N ASN A 148 26.67 -3.93 -22.79
CA ASN A 148 26.47 -5.38 -22.67
C ASN A 148 27.48 -6.04 -21.72
N ALA A 149 28.45 -5.29 -21.20
CA ALA A 149 29.40 -5.84 -20.25
C ALA A 149 28.68 -6.05 -18.92
N THR A 150 28.70 -7.28 -18.43
CA THR A 150 28.17 -7.64 -17.13
C THR A 150 29.32 -7.66 -16.13
N PHE A 151 29.09 -7.01 -15.00
CA PHE A 151 29.75 -7.33 -13.75
C PHE A 151 28.80 -8.32 -13.04
N THR A 152 29.35 -9.43 -12.57
CA THR A 152 28.60 -10.39 -11.75
C THR A 152 29.45 -10.73 -10.55
N ALA A 153 29.09 -10.23 -9.37
CA ALA A 153 29.66 -10.75 -8.15
C ALA A 153 29.13 -12.17 -7.94
N ALA A 154 30.00 -13.17 -7.81
CA ALA A 154 29.57 -14.56 -7.63
C ALA A 154 28.86 -14.73 -6.28
N THR A 155 29.57 -14.44 -5.19
CA THR A 155 29.05 -14.46 -3.81
C THR A 155 29.52 -13.26 -2.96
N GLY A 156 30.23 -12.33 -3.58
CA GLY A 156 30.86 -11.18 -2.91
C GLY A 156 29.94 -10.00 -2.66
N THR A 157 30.44 -9.02 -1.90
CA THR A 157 29.74 -7.76 -1.58
C THR A 157 30.37 -6.58 -2.30
N VAL A 158 29.56 -5.79 -3.02
CA VAL A 158 29.97 -4.50 -3.55
C VAL A 158 29.44 -3.39 -2.65
N ALA A 159 30.33 -2.65 -2.01
CA ALA A 159 30.00 -1.58 -1.09
C ALA A 159 30.36 -0.22 -1.69
N TYR A 160 29.37 0.57 -2.06
CA TYR A 160 29.56 1.98 -2.38
C TYR A 160 29.57 2.78 -1.09
N ILE A 161 30.72 3.38 -0.79
CA ILE A 161 30.98 4.08 0.46
C ILE A 161 31.28 5.54 0.11
N GLY A 162 30.69 6.51 0.80
CA GLY A 162 31.04 7.90 0.53
C GLY A 162 30.78 8.94 1.60
N GLY A 163 31.63 9.96 1.67
CA GLY A 163 31.51 11.09 2.58
C GLY A 163 31.02 12.36 1.90
N GLY A 164 30.42 13.30 2.64
CA GLY A 164 29.94 14.57 2.08
C GLY A 164 28.68 14.46 1.22
N THR A 165 28.32 15.52 0.49
CA THR A 165 27.01 15.71 -0.21
C THR A 165 27.00 15.30 -1.68
N ALA A 166 28.16 15.09 -2.29
CA ALA A 166 28.25 14.83 -3.73
C ALA A 166 27.62 13.49 -4.13
N SER A 167 27.12 13.39 -5.36
CA SER A 167 26.50 12.15 -5.85
C SER A 167 27.55 11.12 -6.29
N ILE A 168 27.31 9.84 -6.00
CA ILE A 168 28.09 8.72 -6.57
C ILE A 168 27.28 8.08 -7.69
N ILE A 169 27.92 7.81 -8.82
CA ILE A 169 27.31 7.00 -9.89
C ILE A 169 27.52 5.52 -9.58
N VAL A 170 26.41 4.79 -9.48
CA VAL A 170 26.35 3.33 -9.33
C VAL A 170 26.20 2.71 -10.71
N ALA A 171 27.03 1.71 -11.01
CA ALA A 171 27.01 1.03 -12.31
C ALA A 171 25.76 0.14 -12.45
N THR A 172 25.16 0.10 -13.64
CA THR A 172 23.97 -0.74 -13.90
C THR A 172 24.41 -2.14 -14.29
N THR A 173 24.31 -3.09 -13.36
CA THR A 173 24.85 -4.44 -13.56
C THR A 173 24.27 -5.45 -12.55
N THR A 174 24.82 -6.67 -12.51
CA THR A 174 24.41 -7.71 -11.54
C THR A 174 25.33 -7.73 -10.32
N PHE A 175 24.74 -7.51 -9.15
CA PHE A 175 25.39 -7.63 -7.85
C PHE A 175 24.85 -8.86 -7.11
N TYR A 176 25.70 -9.52 -6.33
CA TYR A 176 25.24 -10.51 -5.36
C TYR A 176 24.76 -9.79 -4.10
N ASN A 177 25.67 -9.18 -3.35
CA ASN A 177 25.32 -8.15 -2.36
C ASN A 177 25.70 -6.76 -2.87
N LEU A 178 24.81 -5.79 -2.65
CA LEU A 178 25.05 -4.38 -2.91
C LEU A 178 24.75 -3.58 -1.63
N SER A 179 25.67 -2.74 -1.17
CA SER A 179 25.43 -1.85 -0.04
C SER A 179 25.80 -0.41 -0.37
N LEU A 180 24.94 0.53 0.00
CA LEU A 180 25.17 1.97 -0.09
C LEU A 180 25.32 2.52 1.32
N THR A 181 26.50 3.05 1.64
CA THR A 181 26.86 3.41 3.02
C THR A 181 27.56 4.76 3.06
N PRO A 182 26.93 5.82 3.62
CA PRO A 182 27.61 7.07 3.82
C PRO A 182 28.63 6.94 4.97
N THR A 183 29.74 7.68 4.92
CA THR A 183 30.76 7.68 5.99
C THR A 183 30.40 8.60 7.16
N SER A 184 29.39 9.47 7.00
CA SER A 184 28.89 10.34 8.06
C SER A 184 27.57 9.79 8.60
N THR A 185 27.53 9.44 9.88
CA THR A 185 26.41 8.75 10.54
C THR A 185 25.54 9.65 11.41
N THR A 186 25.82 10.95 11.50
CA THR A 186 24.99 11.89 12.27
C THR A 186 23.71 12.23 11.50
N ALA A 187 22.56 12.19 12.17
CA ALA A 187 21.23 12.46 11.59
C ALA A 187 21.07 13.90 11.02
N THR A 188 22.01 14.80 11.33
CA THR A 188 22.14 16.16 10.77
C THR A 188 23.06 16.24 9.55
N ALA A 189 23.74 15.14 9.18
CA ALA A 189 24.59 15.06 8.02
C ALA A 189 23.76 14.93 6.74
N ALA A 190 24.18 15.64 5.70
CA ALA A 190 23.51 15.65 4.42
C ALA A 190 23.32 14.23 3.84
N ILE A 191 22.11 13.98 3.34
CA ILE A 191 21.77 12.78 2.59
C ILE A 191 22.72 12.64 1.39
N ARG A 192 23.44 11.52 1.30
CA ARG A 192 24.30 11.24 0.14
C ARG A 192 23.52 10.50 -0.93
N THR A 193 23.52 11.03 -2.14
CA THR A 193 22.80 10.45 -3.27
C THR A 193 23.67 9.48 -4.08
N TYR A 194 23.14 8.30 -4.37
CA TYR A 194 23.73 7.25 -5.20
C TYR A 194 22.86 7.11 -6.43
N ILE A 195 23.34 7.63 -7.55
CA ILE A 195 22.63 7.70 -8.84
C ILE A 195 22.94 6.43 -9.62
N PHE A 196 21.95 5.59 -9.88
CA PHE A 196 22.12 4.40 -10.71
C PHE A 196 22.07 4.78 -12.20
N GLY A 197 23.09 4.34 -12.93
CA GLY A 197 23.33 4.74 -14.31
C GLY A 197 24.02 6.09 -14.44
N SER A 198 24.72 6.30 -15.55
CA SER A 198 25.31 7.62 -15.86
C SER A 198 24.30 8.47 -16.63
N PRO A 199 23.94 9.67 -16.13
CA PRO A 199 23.08 10.61 -16.84
C PRO A 199 23.84 11.44 -17.89
N THR A 200 25.18 11.39 -17.92
CA THR A 200 26.00 12.26 -18.79
C THR A 200 26.65 11.49 -19.93
N ALA A 201 26.68 12.12 -21.12
CA ALA A 201 27.27 11.56 -22.35
C ALA A 201 28.80 11.37 -22.30
N ALA A 202 29.48 11.92 -21.30
CA ALA A 202 30.92 11.76 -21.08
C ALA A 202 31.30 10.36 -20.55
N GLN A 203 30.32 9.57 -20.12
CA GLN A 203 30.45 8.15 -19.78
C GLN A 203 29.46 7.36 -20.65
N VAL A 204 29.74 6.07 -20.89
CA VAL A 204 28.80 5.19 -21.62
C VAL A 204 27.46 5.20 -20.88
N ARG A 205 26.38 5.56 -21.58
CA ARG A 205 25.03 5.61 -21.02
C ARG A 205 24.65 4.21 -20.52
N GLN A 206 24.38 4.12 -19.23
CA GLN A 206 24.12 2.87 -18.51
C GLN A 206 22.62 2.78 -18.19
N VAL A 207 21.90 1.96 -18.97
CA VAL A 207 20.44 1.79 -18.88
C VAL A 207 20.01 0.33 -18.71
N ALA A 208 20.98 -0.58 -18.59
CA ALA A 208 20.68 -1.98 -18.35
C ALA A 208 19.96 -2.13 -17.01
N THR A 209 19.16 -3.18 -16.84
CA THR A 209 18.56 -3.52 -15.55
C THR A 209 19.65 -3.80 -14.53
N THR A 210 19.59 -3.11 -13.40
CA THR A 210 20.42 -3.42 -12.23
C THR A 210 19.81 -4.61 -11.51
N THR A 211 20.57 -5.69 -11.31
CA THR A 211 20.08 -6.90 -10.63
C THR A 211 20.81 -7.06 -9.29
N VAL A 212 20.09 -7.36 -8.21
CA VAL A 212 20.69 -7.76 -6.93
C VAL A 212 20.17 -9.15 -6.57
N SER A 213 21.06 -10.13 -6.53
CA SER A 213 20.72 -11.55 -6.37
C SER A 213 20.90 -12.09 -4.95
N ASN A 214 21.18 -11.27 -3.95
CA ASN A 214 21.17 -11.70 -2.55
C ASN A 214 20.62 -10.59 -1.62
N VAL A 215 21.40 -9.55 -1.32
CA VAL A 215 20.96 -8.45 -0.43
C VAL A 215 21.33 -7.08 -1.01
N PHE A 216 20.34 -6.21 -1.18
CA PHE A 216 20.51 -4.79 -1.41
C PHE A 216 20.32 -4.02 -0.09
N THR A 217 21.32 -3.29 0.36
CA THR A 217 21.26 -2.49 1.59
C THR A 217 21.41 -1.01 1.27
N VAL A 218 20.44 -0.21 1.71
CA VAL A 218 20.53 1.26 1.72
C VAL A 218 20.59 1.70 3.17
N SER A 219 21.78 2.11 3.60
CA SER A 219 22.05 2.51 4.98
C SER A 219 21.43 3.87 5.31
N SER A 220 21.27 4.17 6.60
CA SER A 220 20.83 5.48 7.09
C SER A 220 21.64 6.60 6.45
N GLY A 221 20.96 7.62 5.91
CA GLY A 221 21.59 8.76 5.24
C GLY A 221 22.10 8.50 3.81
N ALA A 222 21.93 7.29 3.26
CA ALA A 222 22.07 7.04 1.82
C ALA A 222 20.74 7.26 1.12
N LYS A 223 20.78 7.85 -0.07
CA LYS A 223 19.66 7.97 -0.99
C LYS A 223 19.96 7.24 -2.29
N ALA A 224 19.28 6.15 -2.55
CA ALA A 224 19.35 5.46 -3.85
C ALA A 224 18.43 6.17 -4.85
N ASP A 225 18.97 6.58 -6.01
CA ASP A 225 18.23 7.30 -7.04
C ASP A 225 18.42 6.63 -8.39
N PHE A 226 17.34 6.08 -8.95
CA PHE A 226 17.39 5.35 -10.22
C PHE A 226 17.21 6.28 -11.43
N ASN A 227 16.84 7.54 -11.20
CA ASN A 227 16.75 8.61 -12.19
C ASN A 227 15.94 8.27 -13.47
N GLY A 228 15.09 7.24 -13.44
CA GLY A 228 14.34 6.77 -14.60
C GLY A 228 15.19 6.06 -15.67
N LEU A 229 16.46 5.74 -15.38
CA LEU A 229 17.40 5.22 -16.38
C LEU A 229 17.52 3.69 -16.37
N THR A 230 17.29 3.06 -15.22
CA THR A 230 17.53 1.62 -15.01
C THR A 230 16.48 1.03 -14.10
N ASP A 231 15.98 -0.15 -14.44
CA ASP A 231 15.11 -0.94 -13.57
C ASP A 231 15.93 -1.68 -12.52
N LEU A 232 15.33 -2.00 -11.37
CA LEU A 232 15.94 -2.84 -10.32
C LEU A 232 15.25 -4.20 -10.29
N LEU A 233 16.02 -5.27 -10.46
CA LEU A 233 15.55 -6.64 -10.29
C LEU A 233 16.15 -7.24 -9.00
N LEU A 234 15.30 -7.56 -8.05
CA LEU A 234 15.67 -8.27 -6.82
C LEU A 234 15.37 -9.76 -7.01
N SER A 235 16.42 -10.60 -7.07
CA SER A 235 16.32 -11.94 -7.69
C SER A 235 16.92 -13.12 -6.92
N GLY A 236 17.50 -12.97 -5.72
CA GLY A 236 17.99 -14.17 -5.03
C GLY A 236 17.83 -14.18 -3.52
N SER A 237 18.62 -15.03 -2.86
CA SER A 237 18.34 -15.64 -1.56
C SER A 237 18.40 -14.66 -0.37
N GLY A 238 17.58 -14.84 0.67
CA GLY A 238 17.56 -13.96 1.86
C GLY A 238 16.89 -12.59 1.66
N THR A 239 17.05 -11.67 2.61
CA THR A 239 16.36 -10.37 2.62
C THR A 239 16.85 -9.45 1.49
N ALA A 240 16.23 -9.55 0.32
CA ALA A 240 16.75 -8.91 -0.90
C ALA A 240 16.82 -7.38 -0.83
N PHE A 241 16.04 -6.73 0.02
CA PHE A 241 16.14 -5.28 0.23
C PHE A 241 16.02 -4.90 1.71
N SER A 242 17.06 -4.26 2.22
CA SER A 242 17.16 -3.71 3.57
C SER A 242 17.34 -2.20 3.50
N LYS A 243 16.45 -1.45 4.14
CA LYS A 243 16.44 0.02 4.14
C LYS A 243 16.50 0.53 5.58
N ALA A 244 17.70 0.68 6.11
CA ALA A 244 17.94 1.12 7.49
C ALA A 244 17.79 2.64 7.62
N ASN A 245 16.61 3.21 7.34
CA ASN A 245 16.32 4.65 7.25
C ASN A 245 17.08 5.40 6.12
N GLY A 246 17.48 4.70 5.07
CA GLY A 246 17.90 5.34 3.82
C GLY A 246 16.72 5.97 3.07
N ASP A 247 16.99 6.70 2.00
CA ASP A 247 16.00 7.21 1.05
C ASP A 247 16.09 6.47 -0.28
N PHE A 248 14.98 6.45 -1.00
CA PHE A 248 14.87 5.71 -2.25
C PHE A 248 13.96 6.47 -3.21
N ILE A 249 14.53 7.04 -4.28
CA ILE A 249 13.80 7.71 -5.37
C ILE A 249 13.73 6.76 -6.55
N GLN A 250 12.50 6.52 -6.99
CA GLN A 250 12.20 5.46 -7.93
C GLN A 250 11.33 5.98 -9.05
N SER A 251 11.96 6.46 -10.12
CA SER A 251 11.24 6.76 -11.37
C SER A 251 11.19 5.54 -12.31
N SER A 252 11.93 4.48 -12.00
CA SER A 252 12.03 3.24 -12.80
C SER A 252 11.24 2.08 -12.18
N LYS A 253 11.24 0.92 -12.85
CA LYS A 253 10.54 -0.28 -12.39
C LYS A 253 11.39 -1.09 -11.41
N ILE A 254 10.78 -1.50 -10.29
CA ILE A 254 11.36 -2.44 -9.35
C ILE A 254 10.60 -3.76 -9.42
N VAL A 255 11.33 -4.85 -9.55
CA VAL A 255 10.79 -6.20 -9.66
C VAL A 255 11.31 -7.04 -8.50
N TYR A 256 10.42 -7.48 -7.62
CA TYR A 256 10.70 -8.52 -6.63
C TYR A 256 10.36 -9.86 -7.25
N SER A 257 11.38 -10.61 -7.70
CA SER A 257 11.18 -11.74 -8.63
C SER A 257 11.35 -13.14 -8.04
N SER A 258 12.07 -13.27 -6.93
CA SER A 258 12.49 -14.58 -6.43
C SER A 258 11.69 -15.04 -5.22
N ALA A 259 11.89 -16.33 -4.87
CA ALA A 259 11.37 -16.96 -3.66
C ALA A 259 11.92 -16.35 -2.36
N SER A 260 12.87 -15.43 -2.45
CA SER A 260 13.57 -14.89 -1.29
C SER A 260 13.54 -13.37 -1.20
N ALA A 261 13.19 -12.68 -2.29
CA ALA A 261 12.93 -11.24 -2.24
C ALA A 261 11.63 -10.94 -1.48
N THR A 262 11.54 -11.24 -0.18
CA THR A 262 10.29 -11.28 0.58
C THR A 262 9.92 -9.97 1.25
N ASN A 263 10.82 -8.98 1.32
CA ASN A 263 10.60 -7.79 2.13
C ASN A 263 10.57 -6.55 1.24
N ILE A 264 9.40 -5.90 1.17
CA ILE A 264 9.20 -4.64 0.48
C ILE A 264 9.50 -3.52 1.48
N ALA A 265 10.57 -2.76 1.22
CA ALA A 265 10.94 -1.64 2.08
C ALA A 265 9.94 -0.49 1.97
N THR A 266 9.83 0.29 3.05
CA THR A 266 9.00 1.50 3.10
C THR A 266 9.44 2.54 2.07
N GLY A 267 8.51 3.33 1.55
CA GLY A 267 8.80 4.44 0.65
C GLY A 267 7.90 4.50 -0.59
N THR A 268 8.31 5.31 -1.56
CA THR A 268 7.53 5.57 -2.78
C THR A 268 8.15 4.88 -3.99
N TYR A 269 7.37 4.06 -4.70
CA TYR A 269 7.72 3.32 -5.91
C TYR A 269 6.97 3.94 -7.11
N ALA A 270 7.63 4.23 -8.24
CA ALA A 270 6.87 4.56 -9.45
C ALA A 270 6.19 3.32 -10.02
N ASN A 271 6.97 2.29 -10.34
CA ASN A 271 6.50 1.06 -10.94
C ASN A 271 6.97 -0.13 -10.09
N LEU A 272 6.03 -0.88 -9.50
CA LEU A 272 6.31 -2.02 -8.63
C LEU A 272 5.75 -3.30 -9.23
N GLU A 273 6.59 -4.32 -9.41
CA GLU A 273 6.17 -5.66 -9.81
C GLU A 273 6.55 -6.70 -8.74
N LEU A 274 5.58 -7.51 -8.33
CA LEU A 274 5.70 -8.52 -7.29
C LEU A 274 5.45 -9.90 -7.88
N THR A 275 6.50 -10.57 -8.35
CA THR A 275 6.39 -11.86 -9.04
C THR A 275 7.09 -12.99 -8.26
N GLY A 276 6.80 -14.23 -8.69
CA GLY A 276 7.35 -15.44 -8.08
C GLY A 276 6.67 -15.82 -6.75
N ALA A 277 6.68 -17.13 -6.47
CA ALA A 277 5.80 -17.78 -5.50
C ALA A 277 5.95 -17.37 -4.02
N ALA A 278 6.96 -16.59 -3.66
CA ALA A 278 7.13 -16.16 -2.28
C ALA A 278 6.31 -14.92 -1.95
N THR A 279 5.76 -14.92 -0.73
CA THR A 279 5.08 -13.77 -0.15
C THR A 279 6.01 -12.56 -0.01
N LYS A 280 5.60 -11.46 -0.60
CA LYS A 280 6.26 -10.15 -0.58
C LYS A 280 5.58 -9.30 0.50
N THR A 281 6.22 -9.13 1.63
CA THR A 281 5.70 -8.50 2.84
C THR A 281 6.16 -7.06 2.96
N LEU A 282 5.23 -6.13 3.20
CA LEU A 282 5.57 -4.75 3.53
C LEU A 282 6.29 -4.68 4.89
N LEU A 283 7.37 -3.89 4.95
CA LEU A 283 8.05 -3.54 6.20
C LEU A 283 7.53 -2.24 6.84
N GLY A 284 6.55 -1.59 6.21
CA GLY A 284 5.94 -0.36 6.66
C GLY A 284 5.11 0.31 5.56
N ASN A 285 4.58 1.49 5.87
CA ASN A 285 3.74 2.23 4.92
C ASN A 285 4.50 2.49 3.62
N THR A 286 3.83 2.21 2.51
CA THR A 286 4.42 2.18 1.17
C THR A 286 3.47 2.85 0.19
N THR A 287 4.03 3.59 -0.78
CA THR A 287 3.24 4.28 -1.81
C THR A 287 3.70 3.82 -3.19
N ALA A 288 2.77 3.60 -4.11
CA ALA A 288 3.04 3.47 -5.54
C ALA A 288 2.37 4.61 -6.32
N THR A 289 3.06 5.17 -7.31
CA THR A 289 2.57 6.37 -8.04
C THR A 289 2.25 6.16 -9.51
N SER A 290 2.65 5.04 -10.12
CA SER A 290 2.42 4.81 -11.56
C SER A 290 1.85 3.43 -11.85
N THR A 291 2.54 2.34 -11.49
CA THR A 291 2.02 0.99 -11.69
C THR A 291 2.30 0.08 -10.50
N VAL A 292 1.35 -0.80 -10.19
CA VAL A 292 1.53 -1.97 -9.32
C VAL A 292 1.07 -3.20 -10.08
N THR A 293 1.93 -4.20 -10.21
CA THR A 293 1.63 -5.44 -10.90
C THR A 293 1.92 -6.64 -10.00
N ILE A 294 0.88 -7.43 -9.73
CA ILE A 294 0.93 -8.68 -8.98
C ILE A 294 0.42 -9.76 -9.94
N PRO A 295 1.30 -10.43 -10.71
CA PRO A 295 0.90 -11.55 -11.56
C PRO A 295 0.38 -12.73 -10.72
N ALA A 296 -0.27 -13.71 -11.37
CA ALA A 296 -0.78 -14.94 -10.75
C ALA A 296 0.26 -15.73 -9.94
N SER A 297 1.55 -15.57 -10.25
CA SER A 297 2.65 -16.19 -9.49
C SER A 297 3.03 -15.44 -8.22
N GLY A 298 2.53 -14.23 -8.02
CA GLY A 298 2.92 -13.31 -6.95
C GLY A 298 1.98 -13.33 -5.76
N THR A 299 2.52 -12.99 -4.59
CA THR A 299 1.74 -12.79 -3.36
C THR A 299 2.23 -11.55 -2.63
N LEU A 300 1.33 -10.61 -2.31
CA LEU A 300 1.59 -9.41 -1.52
C LEU A 300 0.98 -9.56 -0.12
N ALA A 301 1.77 -9.36 0.93
CA ALA A 301 1.30 -9.26 2.30
C ALA A 301 1.51 -7.84 2.83
N ILE A 302 0.42 -7.13 3.11
CA ILE A 302 0.50 -5.74 3.62
C ILE A 302 0.61 -5.67 5.15
N SER A 303 0.36 -6.79 5.86
CA SER A 303 0.40 -6.86 7.32
C SER A 303 -0.51 -5.79 7.95
N THR A 304 0.00 -4.95 8.85
CA THR A 304 -0.72 -3.84 9.51
C THR A 304 -0.45 -2.48 8.86
N TYR A 305 0.10 -2.46 7.64
CA TYR A 305 0.59 -1.23 7.01
C TYR A 305 -0.34 -0.74 5.91
N THR A 306 -0.22 0.55 5.60
CA THR A 306 -0.94 1.16 4.48
C THR A 306 -0.12 1.07 3.20
N PHE A 307 -0.70 0.48 2.16
CA PHE A 307 -0.26 0.59 0.78
C PHE A 307 -1.09 1.66 0.07
N THR A 308 -0.51 2.80 -0.25
CA THR A 308 -1.20 3.87 -1.00
C THR A 308 -0.88 3.74 -2.48
N ALA A 309 -1.89 3.51 -3.32
CA ALA A 309 -1.75 3.41 -4.78
C ALA A 309 -2.70 4.36 -5.53
N THR A 310 -3.17 5.42 -4.87
CA THR A 310 -4.04 6.44 -5.45
C THR A 310 -3.39 7.05 -6.71
N GLY A 311 -4.02 6.84 -7.87
CA GLY A 311 -3.50 7.32 -9.16
C GLY A 311 -2.52 6.38 -9.86
N ALA A 312 -2.12 5.27 -9.23
CA ALA A 312 -1.38 4.20 -9.90
C ALA A 312 -2.35 3.25 -10.63
N THR A 313 -1.91 2.69 -11.76
CA THR A 313 -2.59 1.56 -12.39
C THR A 313 -2.29 0.31 -11.57
N TRP A 314 -3.34 -0.31 -11.01
CA TRP A 314 -3.22 -1.52 -10.21
C TRP A 314 -3.68 -2.74 -11.02
N THR A 315 -2.81 -3.73 -11.18
CA THR A 315 -3.10 -4.97 -11.90
C THR A 315 -2.74 -6.14 -11.00
N ASN A 316 -3.74 -6.79 -10.42
CA ASN A 316 -3.55 -7.91 -9.50
C ASN A 316 -4.27 -9.15 -10.01
N SER A 317 -3.53 -10.12 -10.51
CA SER A 317 -4.00 -11.49 -10.83
C SER A 317 -3.45 -12.54 -9.87
N GLY A 318 -2.68 -12.11 -8.86
CA GLY A 318 -2.09 -12.96 -7.82
C GLY A 318 -2.90 -12.94 -6.53
N THR A 319 -2.22 -13.05 -5.40
CA THR A 319 -2.85 -13.06 -4.07
C THR A 319 -2.43 -11.83 -3.27
N VAL A 320 -3.39 -11.13 -2.67
CA VAL A 320 -3.14 -10.08 -1.68
C VAL A 320 -3.67 -10.57 -0.34
N THR A 321 -2.82 -10.53 0.69
CA THR A 321 -3.19 -10.89 2.06
C THR A 321 -3.12 -9.66 2.96
N GLU A 322 -4.26 -9.34 3.57
CA GLU A 322 -4.42 -8.21 4.48
C GLU A 322 -4.64 -8.74 5.90
N ASN A 323 -3.79 -8.31 6.85
CA ASN A 323 -4.01 -8.60 8.26
C ASN A 323 -4.81 -7.44 8.89
N THR A 324 -5.35 -7.64 10.10
CA THR A 324 -6.07 -6.58 10.82
C THR A 324 -5.24 -5.30 10.92
N GLY A 325 -5.77 -4.20 10.38
CA GLY A 325 -5.13 -2.87 10.36
C GLY A 325 -4.29 -2.58 9.11
N GLY A 326 -4.06 -3.57 8.23
CA GLY A 326 -3.55 -3.33 6.88
C GLY A 326 -4.58 -2.63 6.02
N LYS A 327 -4.13 -1.76 5.12
CA LYS A 327 -5.02 -0.95 4.27
C LYS A 327 -4.43 -0.79 2.88
N ILE A 328 -5.19 -1.04 1.81
CA ILE A 328 -4.81 -0.63 0.45
C ILE A 328 -5.69 0.55 0.03
N THR A 329 -5.09 1.71 -0.16
CA THR A 329 -5.82 2.90 -0.59
C THR A 329 -5.72 3.06 -2.11
N LEU A 330 -6.82 2.82 -2.83
CA LEU A 330 -6.93 3.03 -4.27
C LEU A 330 -7.83 4.22 -4.60
N ALA A 331 -7.77 4.69 -5.85
CA ALA A 331 -8.76 5.60 -6.37
C ALA A 331 -9.96 4.77 -6.83
N ALA A 332 -11.06 4.81 -6.08
CA ALA A 332 -12.24 4.02 -6.35
C ALA A 332 -13.26 4.80 -7.21
N ALA A 333 -13.97 4.09 -8.09
CA ALA A 333 -15.02 4.66 -8.91
C ALA A 333 -16.20 3.69 -8.99
N GLY A 334 -17.35 4.16 -8.49
CA GLY A 334 -18.58 3.40 -8.51
C GLY A 334 -19.60 4.02 -9.47
N VAL A 335 -20.43 3.17 -10.04
CA VAL A 335 -21.39 3.49 -11.09
C VAL A 335 -22.75 2.96 -10.69
N LEU A 336 -23.73 3.86 -10.76
CA LEU A 336 -25.14 3.54 -10.66
C LEU A 336 -25.74 3.69 -12.07
N SER A 337 -26.28 2.62 -12.66
CA SER A 337 -26.69 2.56 -14.07
C SER A 337 -28.02 1.84 -14.28
N ASN A 338 -28.67 2.11 -15.42
CA ASN A 338 -29.90 1.44 -15.86
C ASN A 338 -29.67 0.15 -16.66
N SER A 339 -28.41 -0.28 -16.78
CA SER A 339 -28.01 -1.47 -17.52
C SER A 339 -26.71 -2.03 -16.95
N ALA A 340 -26.55 -3.36 -17.01
CA ALA A 340 -25.35 -4.03 -16.52
C ALA A 340 -24.11 -3.55 -17.27
N GLY A 341 -23.18 -2.90 -16.56
CA GLY A 341 -21.97 -2.31 -17.15
C GLY A 341 -22.19 -1.04 -17.97
N GLY A 342 -23.36 -0.42 -17.87
CA GLY A 342 -23.66 0.87 -18.48
C GLY A 342 -22.97 2.04 -17.76
N SER A 343 -23.04 3.22 -18.38
CA SER A 343 -22.53 4.47 -17.79
C SER A 343 -23.37 4.94 -16.60
N ALA A 344 -22.77 5.76 -15.74
CA ALA A 344 -23.48 6.38 -14.62
C ALA A 344 -24.66 7.22 -15.13
N VAL A 345 -25.82 7.04 -14.50
CA VAL A 345 -27.02 7.83 -14.76
C VAL A 345 -27.32 8.74 -13.59
N THR A 346 -27.79 9.95 -13.88
CA THR A 346 -28.31 10.87 -12.86
C THR A 346 -29.83 10.75 -12.70
N ALA A 347 -30.50 10.02 -13.61
CA ALA A 347 -31.92 9.72 -13.56
C ALA A 347 -32.22 8.33 -14.18
N PHE A 348 -32.98 7.49 -13.46
CA PHE A 348 -33.37 6.14 -13.88
C PHE A 348 -34.61 6.09 -14.77
N GLY A 349 -35.28 7.22 -15.02
CA GLY A 349 -36.56 7.25 -15.71
C GLY A 349 -37.68 6.73 -14.80
N ASN A 350 -38.69 6.08 -15.39
CA ASN A 350 -39.86 5.58 -14.65
C ASN A 350 -39.61 4.17 -14.08
N ALA A 351 -39.57 4.05 -12.75
CA ALA A 351 -39.43 2.82 -11.98
C ALA A 351 -40.51 1.77 -12.27
N ASP A 352 -41.72 2.19 -12.69
CA ASP A 352 -42.79 1.29 -13.12
C ASP A 352 -42.43 0.51 -14.41
N THR A 353 -41.54 1.08 -15.24
CA THR A 353 -41.13 0.52 -16.54
C THR A 353 -39.70 0.00 -16.57
N LEU A 354 -38.86 0.44 -15.64
CA LEU A 354 -37.46 0.05 -15.48
C LEU A 354 -37.29 -0.53 -14.08
N PRO A 355 -37.54 -1.84 -13.90
CA PRO A 355 -37.63 -2.43 -12.57
C PRO A 355 -36.28 -2.87 -12.04
N VAL A 356 -35.15 -2.53 -12.66
CA VAL A 356 -33.83 -3.02 -12.26
C VAL A 356 -32.83 -1.88 -12.13
N ILE A 357 -32.17 -1.85 -10.99
CA ILE A 357 -31.07 -0.97 -10.62
C ILE A 357 -29.79 -1.78 -10.78
N HIS A 358 -28.81 -1.24 -11.50
CA HIS A 358 -27.49 -1.84 -11.58
C HIS A 358 -26.47 -1.01 -10.82
N ILE A 359 -25.66 -1.71 -10.02
CA ILE A 359 -24.56 -1.13 -9.24
C ILE A 359 -23.28 -1.79 -9.69
N GLN A 360 -22.27 -0.97 -9.96
CA GLN A 360 -20.91 -1.42 -10.18
C GLN A 360 -19.99 -0.67 -9.23
N ILE A 361 -19.12 -1.38 -8.53
CA ILE A 361 -17.98 -0.79 -7.83
C ILE A 361 -16.70 -1.26 -8.52
N THR A 362 -15.68 -0.42 -8.50
CA THR A 362 -14.34 -0.79 -8.95
C THR A 362 -13.44 -0.81 -7.73
N ASP A 363 -12.88 -1.98 -7.44
CA ASP A 363 -11.90 -2.19 -6.39
C ASP A 363 -10.93 -3.28 -6.83
N THR A 364 -9.75 -2.88 -7.24
CA THR A 364 -8.75 -3.80 -7.79
C THR A 364 -7.83 -4.38 -6.70
N SER A 365 -7.97 -3.92 -5.45
CA SER A 365 -7.24 -4.49 -4.31
C SER A 365 -7.87 -5.79 -3.84
N LEU A 366 -9.18 -5.96 -4.01
CA LEU A 366 -9.99 -7.05 -3.48
C LEU A 366 -9.85 -8.44 -4.12
N ASN A 367 -8.79 -8.69 -4.88
CA ASN A 367 -8.47 -10.04 -5.32
C ASN A 367 -7.65 -10.77 -4.22
N LEU A 368 -8.40 -11.27 -3.23
CA LEU A 368 -7.90 -12.04 -2.10
C LEU A 368 -7.56 -13.49 -2.51
N LEU A 369 -8.16 -14.01 -3.59
CA LEU A 369 -8.00 -15.38 -4.06
C LEU A 369 -7.80 -15.42 -5.58
N ALA A 370 -6.58 -15.74 -6.02
CA ALA A 370 -6.15 -15.68 -7.42
C ALA A 370 -6.95 -16.55 -8.42
N ALA A 371 -7.86 -17.40 -7.96
CA ALA A 371 -8.57 -18.40 -8.77
C ALA A 371 -10.10 -18.33 -8.68
N SER A 372 -10.65 -17.38 -7.92
CA SER A 372 -12.10 -17.20 -7.76
C SER A 372 -12.52 -15.78 -8.12
N ALA A 373 -13.81 -15.62 -8.40
CA ALA A 373 -14.45 -14.32 -8.41
C ALA A 373 -15.00 -14.08 -7.00
N GLU A 374 -14.72 -12.91 -6.43
CA GLU A 374 -15.13 -12.58 -5.07
C GLU A 374 -16.49 -11.85 -5.03
N THR A 375 -17.06 -11.75 -3.82
CA THR A 375 -18.33 -11.04 -3.60
C THR A 375 -18.18 -9.99 -2.51
N GLN A 376 -18.75 -8.80 -2.75
CA GLN A 376 -18.88 -7.71 -1.80
C GLN A 376 -20.35 -7.35 -1.56
N THR A 377 -20.62 -6.52 -0.56
CA THR A 377 -21.96 -6.00 -0.29
C THR A 377 -21.97 -4.48 -0.36
N ALA A 378 -23.01 -3.92 -0.97
CA ALA A 378 -23.31 -2.50 -0.90
C ALA A 378 -24.74 -2.28 -0.39
N THR A 379 -25.00 -1.11 0.20
CA THR A 379 -26.35 -0.72 0.61
C THR A 379 -26.92 0.24 -0.40
N VAL A 380 -28.14 -0.02 -0.85
CA VAL A 380 -28.91 0.84 -1.75
C VAL A 380 -30.07 1.42 -0.98
N THR A 381 -30.29 2.73 -1.06
CA THR A 381 -31.36 3.43 -0.33
C THR A 381 -32.25 4.19 -1.30
N GLY A 382 -33.54 3.85 -1.30
CA GLY A 382 -34.60 4.57 -1.99
C GLY A 382 -35.27 5.59 -1.05
N THR A 383 -35.61 6.77 -1.57
CA THR A 383 -36.43 7.75 -0.84
C THR A 383 -37.50 8.29 -1.77
N SER A 384 -38.75 7.88 -1.53
CA SER A 384 -39.92 8.23 -2.33
C SER A 384 -41.19 8.08 -1.48
N GLY A 385 -41.47 9.08 -0.64
CA GLY A 385 -42.56 9.03 0.36
C GLY A 385 -42.32 8.08 1.54
N ILE A 386 -41.54 7.00 1.31
CA ILE A 386 -40.90 6.12 2.29
C ILE A 386 -39.38 6.14 2.07
N THR A 387 -38.64 5.82 3.12
CA THR A 387 -37.20 5.52 3.02
C THR A 387 -37.05 4.03 3.19
N ASP A 388 -36.41 3.40 2.22
CA ASP A 388 -36.18 1.96 2.18
C ASP A 388 -34.70 1.69 1.85
N SER A 389 -34.12 0.69 2.50
CA SER A 389 -32.70 0.37 2.42
C SER A 389 -32.47 -1.13 2.24
N GLU A 390 -31.80 -1.49 1.15
CA GLU A 390 -31.53 -2.86 0.77
C GLU A 390 -30.06 -3.17 0.65
N THR A 391 -29.67 -4.40 1.01
CA THR A 391 -28.30 -4.89 0.79
C THR A 391 -28.23 -5.64 -0.53
N VAL A 392 -27.34 -5.20 -1.42
CA VAL A 392 -27.04 -5.87 -2.69
C VAL A 392 -25.73 -6.63 -2.60
N THR A 393 -25.72 -7.88 -3.06
CA THR A 393 -24.48 -8.63 -3.28
C THR A 393 -23.91 -8.27 -4.64
N LEU A 394 -22.66 -7.82 -4.66
CA LEU A 394 -21.90 -7.48 -5.86
C LEU A 394 -20.90 -8.61 -6.12
N THR A 395 -20.94 -9.22 -7.31
CA THR A 395 -20.02 -10.28 -7.71
C THR A 395 -19.02 -9.75 -8.71
N GLU A 396 -17.76 -10.15 -8.56
CA GLU A 396 -16.71 -9.81 -9.50
C GLU A 396 -17.04 -10.31 -10.92
N THR A 397 -16.83 -9.49 -11.95
CA THR A 397 -17.24 -9.82 -13.34
C THR A 397 -16.42 -10.93 -13.99
N GLY A 398 -15.34 -11.31 -13.36
CA GLY A 398 -14.44 -12.41 -13.68
C GLY A 398 -13.34 -12.43 -12.63
N ILE A 399 -12.54 -13.51 -12.61
CA ILE A 399 -11.41 -13.64 -11.69
C ILE A 399 -10.52 -12.40 -11.82
N ALA A 400 -10.28 -11.70 -10.71
CA ALA A 400 -9.29 -10.63 -10.61
C ALA A 400 -9.51 -9.43 -11.55
N THR A 401 -10.75 -9.18 -11.96
CA THR A 401 -11.13 -7.99 -12.74
C THR A 401 -11.14 -6.71 -11.92
N GLY A 402 -11.33 -6.81 -10.60
CA GLY A 402 -11.56 -5.70 -9.69
C GLY A 402 -12.85 -4.92 -9.99
N ILE A 403 -13.75 -5.49 -10.78
CA ILE A 403 -15.03 -4.89 -11.13
C ILE A 403 -16.13 -5.77 -10.54
N PHE A 404 -16.86 -5.26 -9.55
CA PHE A 404 -17.94 -5.99 -8.90
C PHE A 404 -19.28 -5.42 -9.33
N ARG A 405 -20.21 -6.29 -9.74
CA ARG A 405 -21.54 -5.92 -10.23
C ARG A 405 -22.63 -6.65 -9.47
N GLY A 406 -23.71 -5.94 -9.21
CA GLY A 406 -24.95 -6.51 -8.70
C GLY A 406 -26.15 -5.69 -9.14
N SER A 407 -27.32 -6.18 -8.80
CA SER A 407 -28.57 -5.51 -9.15
C SER A 407 -29.64 -5.73 -8.10
N LEU A 408 -30.53 -4.76 -7.97
CA LEU A 408 -31.76 -4.83 -7.20
C LEU A 408 -32.93 -4.45 -8.09
N SER A 409 -34.14 -4.80 -7.66
CA SER A 409 -35.35 -4.37 -8.34
C SER A 409 -36.08 -3.26 -7.63
N PHE A 410 -36.86 -2.46 -8.36
CA PHE A 410 -37.84 -1.55 -7.76
C PHE A 410 -39.15 -2.29 -7.49
N GLN A 411 -39.85 -1.89 -6.43
CA GLN A 411 -41.16 -2.42 -6.09
C GLN A 411 -42.09 -1.30 -5.62
N LEU A 412 -43.31 -1.23 -6.18
CA LEU A 412 -44.32 -0.29 -5.68
C LEU A 412 -44.92 -0.87 -4.39
N SER A 413 -44.66 -0.22 -3.26
CA SER A 413 -45.15 -0.69 -1.95
C SER A 413 -45.43 0.47 -1.00
N GLY A 414 -46.46 0.31 -0.18
CA GLY A 414 -46.80 1.24 0.90
C GLY A 414 -46.03 0.98 2.21
N THR A 415 -45.26 -0.11 2.26
CA THR A 415 -44.54 -0.61 3.44
C THR A 415 -43.17 -1.10 3.02
N ASP A 416 -42.17 -0.97 3.89
CA ASP A 416 -40.82 -1.52 3.72
C ASP A 416 -40.86 -3.07 3.72
N VAL A 417 -40.45 -3.68 2.60
CA VAL A 417 -40.40 -5.12 2.34
C VAL A 417 -39.03 -5.50 1.79
N SER A 418 -38.35 -6.39 2.51
CA SER A 418 -37.00 -6.83 2.11
C SER A 418 -36.93 -7.50 0.74
N GLY A 419 -35.89 -7.16 -0.04
CA GLY A 419 -35.48 -7.80 -1.29
C GLY A 419 -35.67 -6.96 -2.55
N ALA A 420 -36.28 -5.78 -2.44
CA ALA A 420 -36.45 -4.83 -3.54
C ALA A 420 -36.54 -3.40 -2.99
N VAL A 421 -36.09 -2.42 -3.76
CA VAL A 421 -36.20 -1.01 -3.38
C VAL A 421 -37.64 -0.55 -3.52
N ASP A 422 -38.33 -0.38 -2.41
CA ASP A 422 -39.72 0.04 -2.34
C ASP A 422 -39.87 1.56 -2.57
N PHE A 423 -40.89 1.95 -3.34
CA PHE A 423 -41.15 3.36 -3.66
C PHE A 423 -42.64 3.74 -3.64
N GLN A 424 -42.92 5.03 -3.47
CA GLN A 424 -44.25 5.65 -3.58
C GLN A 424 -44.20 6.94 -4.40
N GLY A 425 -44.19 6.81 -5.72
CA GLY A 425 -44.06 7.93 -6.65
C GLY A 425 -42.63 8.18 -7.14
N GLY A 426 -42.32 9.43 -7.49
CA GLY A 426 -40.95 9.83 -7.82
C GLY A 426 -40.07 9.99 -6.58
N GLY A 427 -38.76 9.89 -6.74
CA GLY A 427 -37.83 9.91 -5.61
C GLY A 427 -36.36 9.96 -5.99
N THR A 428 -35.52 9.70 -4.99
CA THR A 428 -34.06 9.57 -5.14
C THR A 428 -33.59 8.21 -4.72
N LEU A 429 -32.58 7.72 -5.41
CA LEU A 429 -31.86 6.50 -5.13
C LEU A 429 -30.42 6.86 -4.80
N SER A 430 -29.85 6.25 -3.77
CA SER A 430 -28.42 6.29 -3.51
C SER A 430 -27.87 4.90 -3.25
N TYR A 431 -26.57 4.71 -3.45
CA TYR A 431 -25.86 3.55 -2.92
C TYR A 431 -24.68 4.02 -2.08
N ALA A 432 -24.31 3.19 -1.11
CA ALA A 432 -23.12 3.32 -0.29
C ALA A 432 -22.40 1.97 -0.24
N TYR A 433 -21.13 1.99 -0.56
CA TYR A 433 -20.20 0.89 -0.39
C TYR A 433 -19.10 1.34 0.58
N THR A 434 -18.69 0.42 1.43
CA THR A 434 -17.53 0.57 2.29
C THR A 434 -16.77 -0.73 2.22
N ASP A 435 -15.48 -0.66 1.92
CA ASP A 435 -14.65 -1.84 1.89
C ASP A 435 -14.58 -2.47 3.29
N SER A 436 -14.80 -3.79 3.35
CA SER A 436 -14.86 -4.53 4.62
C SER A 436 -13.52 -4.64 5.32
N GLN A 437 -12.42 -4.47 4.59
CA GLN A 437 -11.04 -4.45 5.05
C GLN A 437 -10.54 -3.02 5.26
N ASP A 438 -11.09 -2.04 4.53
CA ASP A 438 -10.77 -0.61 4.64
C ASP A 438 -12.02 0.28 4.79
N SER A 439 -12.35 0.63 6.04
CA SER A 439 -13.51 1.51 6.32
C SER A 439 -13.43 2.92 5.73
N SER A 440 -12.26 3.33 5.21
CA SER A 440 -12.07 4.62 4.56
C SER A 440 -12.06 4.55 3.04
N ASP A 441 -12.03 3.35 2.44
CA ASP A 441 -12.39 3.17 1.05
C ASP A 441 -13.91 3.08 0.96
N THR A 442 -14.51 4.18 0.50
CA THR A 442 -15.96 4.30 0.38
C THR A 442 -16.30 4.74 -1.03
N GLN A 443 -17.37 4.17 -1.58
CA GLN A 443 -17.94 4.58 -2.86
C GLN A 443 -19.41 4.90 -2.67
N SER A 444 -19.87 5.95 -3.33
CA SER A 444 -21.28 6.31 -3.30
C SER A 444 -21.69 6.99 -4.59
N GLY A 445 -22.99 6.99 -4.85
CA GLY A 445 -23.59 7.71 -5.96
C GLY A 445 -25.08 7.84 -5.76
N SER A 446 -25.69 8.77 -6.49
CA SER A 446 -27.11 9.08 -6.38
C SER A 446 -27.73 9.39 -7.73
N ALA A 447 -28.98 9.00 -7.91
CA ALA A 447 -29.79 9.30 -9.09
C ALA A 447 -31.25 9.57 -8.70
N SER A 448 -31.99 10.31 -9.52
CA SER A 448 -33.43 10.45 -9.37
C SER A 448 -34.19 9.36 -10.12
N PHE A 449 -35.45 9.13 -9.75
CA PHE A 449 -36.38 8.30 -10.51
C PHE A 449 -37.79 8.88 -10.44
N THR A 450 -38.63 8.54 -11.43
CA THR A 450 -40.07 8.79 -11.41
C THR A 450 -40.82 7.48 -11.19
N GLY A 451 -42.09 7.54 -10.80
CA GLY A 451 -42.88 6.34 -10.55
C GLY A 451 -44.32 6.69 -10.20
N THR A 452 -45.19 5.69 -10.19
CA THR A 452 -46.60 5.85 -9.84
C THR A 452 -46.76 6.09 -8.34
N ALA A 453 -47.55 7.10 -7.96
CA ALA A 453 -47.89 7.35 -6.56
C ALA A 453 -49.13 6.53 -6.15
N PRO A 454 -49.18 5.92 -4.96
CA PRO A 454 -50.34 5.16 -4.52
C PRO A 454 -51.57 6.07 -4.39
N GLY A 455 -52.60 5.80 -5.20
CA GLY A 455 -53.90 6.48 -5.17
C GLY A 455 -54.32 7.21 -6.44
N SER A 456 -53.48 7.30 -7.49
CA SER A 456 -53.88 7.96 -8.73
C SER A 456 -54.59 6.99 -9.69
N GLY A 457 -55.90 6.90 -9.60
CA GLY A 457 -56.71 6.58 -10.77
C GLY A 457 -56.52 7.66 -11.83
N SER A 458 -56.10 7.27 -13.03
CA SER A 458 -56.12 8.00 -14.30
C SER A 458 -55.75 9.50 -14.26
N GLY A 459 -54.49 9.81 -14.56
CA GLY A 459 -54.08 11.18 -14.92
C GLY A 459 -52.57 11.38 -14.88
N SER A 460 -51.94 11.37 -16.05
CA SER A 460 -50.53 11.71 -16.25
C SER A 460 -50.22 13.09 -15.66
N VAL A 461 -49.54 13.13 -14.50
CA VAL A 461 -48.89 14.33 -13.98
C VAL A 461 -47.46 13.95 -13.61
N ILE A 462 -46.55 14.29 -14.51
CA ILE A 462 -45.11 14.15 -14.34
C ILE A 462 -44.68 15.24 -13.35
N VAL A 463 -44.45 14.87 -12.08
CA VAL A 463 -43.80 15.77 -11.12
C VAL A 463 -42.30 15.59 -11.28
N SER A 464 -41.70 16.43 -12.11
CA SER A 464 -40.25 16.58 -12.21
C SER A 464 -39.74 17.27 -10.94
N VAL A 465 -39.13 16.52 -10.01
CA VAL A 465 -38.34 17.11 -8.94
C VAL A 465 -36.93 17.39 -9.45
N THR A 466 -36.60 18.67 -9.63
CA THR A 466 -35.24 19.13 -9.92
C THR A 466 -34.40 19.00 -8.63
N PRO A 467 -33.22 18.37 -8.66
CA PRO A 467 -32.41 18.17 -7.46
C PRO A 467 -31.85 19.48 -6.94
N THR A 468 -31.86 19.67 -5.62
CA THR A 468 -30.89 20.55 -4.96
C THR A 468 -29.55 19.81 -4.94
N THR A 469 -28.60 20.27 -5.74
CA THR A 469 -27.19 19.87 -5.68
C THR A 469 -26.67 19.97 -4.24
N PRO A 470 -26.05 18.92 -3.65
CA PRO A 470 -25.18 19.09 -2.50
C PRO A 470 -24.10 20.10 -2.88
N ALA A 471 -23.93 21.14 -2.07
CA ALA A 471 -22.88 22.13 -2.32
C ALA A 471 -21.51 21.45 -2.25
N THR A 472 -20.75 21.53 -3.34
CA THR A 472 -19.29 21.39 -3.29
C THR A 472 -18.77 22.29 -2.17
N PRO A 473 -17.89 21.82 -1.26
CA PRO A 473 -17.27 22.70 -0.28
C PRO A 473 -16.62 23.88 -0.99
N ALA A 474 -17.16 25.08 -0.76
CA ALA A 474 -16.56 26.28 -1.30
C ALA A 474 -15.17 26.43 -0.67
N VAL A 475 -14.14 26.52 -1.52
CA VAL A 475 -12.83 27.03 -1.10
C VAL A 475 -13.09 28.43 -0.51
N PRO A 476 -12.64 28.72 0.72
CA PRO A 476 -12.84 30.03 1.33
C PRO A 476 -12.31 31.11 0.40
N ALA A 477 -13.18 32.03 -0.02
CA ALA A 477 -12.73 33.22 -0.72
C ALA A 477 -11.90 34.06 0.26
N THR A 478 -10.71 34.47 -0.16
CA THR A 478 -9.91 35.49 0.54
C THR A 478 -10.74 36.77 0.67
N PRO A 479 -11.01 37.29 1.88
CA PRO A 479 -11.78 38.53 2.05
C PRO A 479 -11.06 39.71 1.39
N ALA A 480 -11.75 40.45 0.52
CA ALA A 480 -11.21 41.63 -0.15
C ALA A 480 -11.20 42.90 0.73
N VAL A 481 -11.57 42.80 2.00
CA VAL A 481 -11.57 43.91 2.96
C VAL A 481 -11.25 43.40 4.37
N SER A 482 -10.33 44.09 5.03
CA SER A 482 -9.91 43.82 6.40
C SER A 482 -11.01 44.25 7.39
N GLY A 483 -11.73 43.28 7.98
CA GLY A 483 -12.69 43.56 9.05
C GLY A 483 -13.76 42.52 9.37
N GLU A 484 -13.97 41.46 8.59
CA GLU A 484 -15.01 40.45 8.87
C GLU A 484 -14.46 39.09 9.34
N SER A 485 -15.14 38.50 10.32
CA SER A 485 -14.82 37.21 10.93
C SER A 485 -15.18 36.04 10.00
N PRO A 486 -14.31 35.03 9.79
CA PRO A 486 -14.64 33.85 8.99
C PRO A 486 -15.78 33.05 9.61
N ALA A 487 -16.63 32.43 8.77
CA ALA A 487 -17.64 31.49 9.22
C ALA A 487 -17.00 30.22 9.81
N THR A 488 -17.51 29.78 10.95
CA THR A 488 -17.05 28.57 11.67
C THR A 488 -17.35 27.31 10.83
N PRO A 489 -16.35 26.44 10.55
CA PRO A 489 -16.57 25.17 9.88
C PRO A 489 -17.54 24.27 10.66
N ALA A 490 -18.42 23.56 9.95
CA ALA A 490 -19.28 22.54 10.58
C ALA A 490 -18.42 21.41 11.18
N THR A 491 -18.74 21.02 12.42
CA THR A 491 -18.09 19.92 13.13
C THR A 491 -18.37 18.59 12.40
N PRO A 492 -17.37 17.73 12.15
CA PRO A 492 -17.58 16.41 11.57
C PRO A 492 -18.59 15.60 12.39
N ALA A 493 -19.49 14.87 11.71
CA ALA A 493 -20.42 13.97 12.37
C ALA A 493 -19.63 12.90 13.15
N THR A 494 -19.99 12.69 14.41
CA THR A 494 -19.46 11.62 15.25
C THR A 494 -19.81 10.26 14.60
N PRO A 495 -18.87 9.30 14.50
CA PRO A 495 -19.15 7.97 13.96
C PRO A 495 -20.37 7.32 14.65
N ALA A 496 -21.21 6.65 13.87
CA ALA A 496 -22.38 5.95 14.40
C ALA A 496 -21.94 4.91 15.45
N ALA A 497 -22.64 4.86 16.58
CA ALA A 497 -22.43 3.84 17.59
C ALA A 497 -22.69 2.43 17.01
N PRO A 498 -21.94 1.39 17.45
CA PRO A 498 -22.14 0.03 16.95
C PRO A 498 -23.59 -0.45 17.18
N SER A 499 -24.18 -1.13 16.19
CA SER A 499 -25.56 -1.64 16.24
C SER A 499 -25.62 -3.09 16.77
N LEU A 500 -26.80 -3.52 17.23
CA LEU A 500 -27.05 -4.93 17.60
C LEU A 500 -26.80 -5.89 16.43
N GLU A 501 -27.07 -5.43 15.21
CA GLU A 501 -26.84 -6.18 13.97
C GLU A 501 -25.34 -6.36 13.69
N SER A 502 -24.51 -5.34 13.94
CA SER A 502 -23.05 -5.44 13.86
C SER A 502 -22.48 -6.48 14.85
N VAL A 503 -23.01 -6.51 16.07
CA VAL A 503 -22.62 -7.53 17.07
C VAL A 503 -23.04 -8.93 16.63
N GLN A 504 -24.22 -9.08 16.04
CA GLN A 504 -24.71 -10.37 15.55
C GLN A 504 -23.87 -10.89 14.38
N THR A 505 -23.43 -10.02 13.46
CA THR A 505 -22.51 -10.37 12.38
C THR A 505 -21.13 -10.78 12.90
N LYS A 506 -20.61 -10.10 13.94
CA LYS A 506 -19.34 -10.48 14.57
C LYS A 506 -19.44 -11.82 15.32
N ILE A 507 -20.57 -12.11 15.97
CA ILE A 507 -20.83 -13.42 16.59
C ILE A 507 -20.86 -14.53 15.52
N ALA A 508 -21.53 -14.28 14.37
CA ALA A 508 -21.55 -15.23 13.27
C ALA A 508 -20.14 -15.50 12.70
N SER A 509 -19.30 -14.47 12.61
CA SER A 509 -17.90 -14.60 12.20
C SER A 509 -17.07 -15.47 13.16
N VAL A 510 -17.24 -15.28 14.48
CA VAL A 510 -16.58 -16.13 15.50
C VAL A 510 -17.06 -17.58 15.42
N ILE A 511 -18.35 -17.82 15.19
CA ILE A 511 -18.91 -19.17 15.01
C ILE A 511 -18.31 -19.85 13.76
N ALA A 512 -18.21 -19.12 12.65
CA ALA A 512 -17.59 -19.63 11.42
C ALA A 512 -16.10 -19.95 11.64
N LYS A 513 -15.37 -19.08 12.36
CA LYS A 513 -13.96 -19.33 12.70
C LYS A 513 -13.81 -20.54 13.62
N MET A 514 -14.67 -20.67 14.64
CA MET A 514 -14.73 -21.82 15.54
C MET A 514 -14.96 -23.14 14.81
N ALA A 515 -15.76 -23.14 13.75
CA ALA A 515 -16.01 -24.32 12.93
C ALA A 515 -14.80 -24.78 12.10
N THR A 516 -13.79 -23.91 11.92
CA THR A 516 -12.60 -24.19 11.10
C THR A 516 -11.36 -24.55 11.91
N LEU A 517 -11.40 -24.53 13.26
CA LEU A 517 -10.23 -24.92 14.06
C LEU A 517 -9.96 -26.42 13.94
N SER A 518 -8.68 -26.76 13.81
CA SER A 518 -8.21 -28.14 13.88
C SER A 518 -8.37 -28.71 15.29
N ALA A 519 -8.29 -30.05 15.43
CA ALA A 519 -8.38 -30.72 16.74
C ALA A 519 -7.26 -30.32 17.73
N SER A 520 -6.25 -29.56 17.28
CA SER A 520 -5.17 -29.02 18.11
C SER A 520 -4.78 -27.63 17.62
N PRO A 521 -5.58 -26.59 17.94
CA PRO A 521 -5.35 -25.26 17.44
C PRO A 521 -4.05 -24.67 18.00
N SER A 522 -3.31 -23.98 17.15
CA SER A 522 -2.08 -23.28 17.50
C SER A 522 -2.35 -22.09 18.43
N ALA A 523 -1.31 -21.65 19.15
CA ALA A 523 -1.41 -20.49 20.04
C ALA A 523 -1.85 -19.20 19.30
N SER A 524 -1.53 -19.08 18.00
CA SER A 524 -1.97 -17.96 17.16
C SER A 524 -3.47 -18.02 16.90
N GLU A 525 -4.01 -19.19 16.54
CA GLU A 525 -5.45 -19.35 16.29
C GLU A 525 -6.29 -19.10 17.54
N LEU A 526 -5.78 -19.47 18.72
CA LEU A 526 -6.43 -19.16 20.00
C LEU A 526 -6.39 -17.66 20.32
N THR A 527 -5.28 -16.99 20.00
CA THR A 527 -5.12 -15.55 20.19
C THR A 527 -6.06 -14.76 19.28
N ASP A 528 -6.25 -15.20 18.04
CA ASP A 528 -7.16 -14.58 17.07
C ASP A 528 -8.63 -14.70 17.52
N VAL A 529 -9.04 -15.88 18.00
CA VAL A 529 -10.39 -16.09 18.56
C VAL A 529 -10.61 -15.23 19.81
N GLN A 530 -9.60 -15.11 20.68
CA GLN A 530 -9.66 -14.24 21.85
C GLN A 530 -9.76 -12.76 21.48
N ALA A 531 -9.06 -12.30 20.44
CA ALA A 531 -9.15 -10.93 19.95
C ALA A 531 -10.54 -10.60 19.38
N GLN A 532 -11.17 -11.52 18.65
CA GLN A 532 -12.52 -11.33 18.14
C GLN A 532 -13.57 -11.30 19.27
N ILE A 533 -13.43 -12.15 20.28
CA ILE A 533 -14.27 -12.10 21.49
C ILE A 533 -14.09 -10.77 22.23
N ALA A 534 -12.86 -10.26 22.33
CA ALA A 534 -12.57 -8.96 22.93
C ALA A 534 -13.20 -7.79 22.16
N ALA A 535 -13.21 -7.84 20.82
CA ALA A 535 -13.86 -6.84 19.98
C ALA A 535 -15.39 -6.84 20.15
N ILE A 536 -16.00 -8.03 20.25
CA ILE A 536 -17.43 -8.17 20.56
C ILE A 536 -17.75 -7.61 21.94
N LEU A 537 -16.90 -7.88 22.95
CA LEU A 537 -17.04 -7.31 24.29
C LEU A 537 -16.97 -5.78 24.28
N ALA A 538 -16.06 -5.20 23.48
CA ALA A 538 -15.94 -3.75 23.35
C ALA A 538 -17.18 -3.12 22.69
N ASP A 539 -17.73 -3.75 21.64
CA ASP A 539 -18.97 -3.29 21.00
C ASP A 539 -20.18 -3.43 21.93
N ILE A 540 -20.27 -4.54 22.68
CA ILE A 540 -21.31 -4.73 23.69
C ILE A 540 -21.20 -3.65 24.77
N GLN A 541 -19.99 -3.31 25.23
CA GLN A 541 -19.78 -2.22 26.17
C GLN A 541 -20.12 -0.84 25.57
N ALA A 542 -19.82 -0.61 24.30
CA ALA A 542 -20.20 0.60 23.58
C ALA A 542 -21.72 0.73 23.41
N ILE A 543 -22.42 -0.38 23.13
CA ILE A 543 -23.89 -0.44 23.09
C ILE A 543 -24.48 -0.22 24.49
N GLN A 544 -23.87 -0.79 25.54
CA GLN A 544 -24.31 -0.61 26.93
C GLN A 544 -24.11 0.83 27.43
N THR A 545 -23.12 1.55 26.92
CA THR A 545 -22.84 2.95 27.27
C THR A 545 -23.60 3.97 26.40
N THR A 546 -24.14 3.54 25.24
CA THR A 546 -25.00 4.35 24.36
C THR A 546 -26.50 4.03 24.48
N ALA A 547 -26.86 2.99 25.25
CA ALA A 547 -28.24 2.68 25.60
C ALA A 547 -28.79 3.69 26.63
N ALA A 548 -29.15 4.88 26.16
CA ALA A 548 -30.35 5.51 26.69
C ALA A 548 -31.52 4.51 26.45
N PRO A 549 -32.37 4.26 27.45
CA PRO A 549 -33.38 3.22 27.34
C PRO A 549 -34.26 3.43 26.11
N GLN A 550 -34.24 2.47 25.19
CA GLN A 550 -35.18 2.35 24.10
C GLN A 550 -36.55 1.92 24.66
N GLY A 551 -37.24 2.87 25.27
CA GLY A 551 -38.68 2.97 25.17
C GLY A 551 -38.97 4.26 24.42
N ALA A 552 -39.88 4.23 23.45
CA ALA A 552 -40.43 5.47 22.91
C ALA A 552 -40.91 6.29 24.12
N ALA A 553 -40.38 7.50 24.30
CA ALA A 553 -40.86 8.42 25.33
C ALA A 553 -42.30 8.80 24.95
N LEU A 554 -43.27 8.04 25.44
CA LEU A 554 -44.69 8.25 25.15
C LEU A 554 -45.28 9.42 25.96
N GLY A 555 -44.44 10.12 26.74
CA GLY A 555 -44.85 11.27 27.54
C GLY A 555 -45.64 10.90 28.80
N TYR A 556 -45.55 9.65 29.28
CA TYR A 556 -46.35 9.19 30.42
C TYR A 556 -45.67 9.51 31.74
N ASN A 557 -46.46 9.84 32.77
CA ASN A 557 -45.95 10.00 34.13
C ASN A 557 -46.74 9.13 35.11
N PHE A 558 -46.15 8.00 35.50
CA PHE A 558 -46.73 7.04 36.43
C PHE A 558 -46.41 7.44 37.88
N VAL A 559 -47.35 8.11 38.55
CA VAL A 559 -47.19 8.56 39.95
C VAL A 559 -48.02 7.77 40.96
N ARG A 560 -49.03 7.00 40.52
CA ARG A 560 -49.97 6.24 41.37
C ARG A 560 -49.69 4.74 41.36
N PRO A 561 -49.87 4.02 42.48
CA PRO A 561 -49.67 2.57 42.50
C PRO A 561 -50.81 1.89 41.74
N LEU A 562 -50.49 0.93 40.87
CA LEU A 562 -51.48 0.19 40.08
C LEU A 562 -51.40 -1.31 40.39
N ALA A 563 -52.55 -1.95 40.56
CA ALA A 563 -52.66 -3.37 40.89
C ALA A 563 -53.92 -3.98 40.24
N LEU A 564 -54.02 -5.31 40.27
CA LEU A 564 -55.15 -6.06 39.74
C LEU A 564 -56.48 -5.51 40.25
N GLY A 565 -57.44 -5.31 39.35
CA GLY A 565 -58.79 -4.85 39.66
C GLY A 565 -59.00 -3.33 39.48
N ILE A 566 -57.94 -2.53 39.32
CA ILE A 566 -58.04 -1.07 39.17
C ILE A 566 -58.46 -0.68 37.74
N ARG A 567 -59.34 0.32 37.61
CA ARG A 567 -59.67 1.00 36.35
C ARG A 567 -59.27 2.47 36.44
N HIS A 568 -58.37 2.93 35.56
CA HIS A 568 -57.93 4.33 35.54
C HIS A 568 -57.23 4.69 34.22
N GLY A 569 -57.08 5.99 33.93
CA GLY A 569 -56.28 6.48 32.80
C GLY A 569 -54.81 6.03 32.84
N ASP A 570 -54.21 6.00 34.03
CA ASP A 570 -52.84 5.48 34.25
C ASP A 570 -52.71 4.01 33.87
N VAL A 571 -53.77 3.21 33.99
CA VAL A 571 -53.79 1.81 33.52
C VAL A 571 -53.83 1.75 32.01
N THR A 572 -54.57 2.65 31.35
CA THR A 572 -54.55 2.81 29.89
C THR A 572 -53.15 3.15 29.40
N ASN A 573 -52.46 4.09 30.06
CA ASN A 573 -51.09 4.47 29.72
C ASN A 573 -50.09 3.32 29.97
N LEU A 574 -50.27 2.59 31.07
CA LEU A 574 -49.48 1.40 31.38
C LEU A 574 -49.63 0.34 30.29
N GLN A 575 -50.87 0.07 29.86
CA GLN A 575 -51.14 -0.91 28.80
C GLN A 575 -50.56 -0.47 27.45
N LYS A 576 -50.62 0.84 27.11
CA LYS A 576 -49.98 1.38 25.91
C LYS A 576 -48.45 1.23 25.97
N ALA A 577 -47.85 1.53 27.12
CA ALA A 577 -46.42 1.36 27.34
C ALA A 577 -45.99 -0.11 27.22
N LEU A 578 -46.67 -1.02 27.93
CA LEU A 578 -46.33 -2.45 27.90
C LEU A 578 -46.59 -3.09 26.54
N LYS A 579 -47.56 -2.58 25.75
CA LYS A 579 -47.85 -3.06 24.39
C LYS A 579 -46.68 -2.82 23.42
N THR A 580 -45.79 -1.85 23.70
CA THR A 580 -44.59 -1.62 22.88
C THR A 580 -43.66 -2.84 22.84
N ASP A 581 -43.78 -3.73 23.82
CA ASP A 581 -43.02 -4.97 23.92
C ASP A 581 -43.96 -6.17 23.86
N SER A 582 -44.10 -6.76 22.67
CA SER A 582 -44.95 -7.92 22.42
C SER A 582 -44.51 -9.17 23.18
N SER A 583 -43.24 -9.26 23.62
CA SER A 583 -42.76 -10.36 24.45
C SER A 583 -43.30 -10.29 25.90
N ILE A 584 -43.56 -9.07 26.37
CA ILE A 584 -44.12 -8.78 27.69
C ILE A 584 -45.65 -8.79 27.65
N TYR A 585 -46.26 -8.09 26.68
CA TYR A 585 -47.71 -7.91 26.59
C TYR A 585 -48.30 -8.35 25.24
N PRO A 586 -48.27 -9.66 24.92
CA PRO A 586 -48.69 -10.17 23.61
C PRO A 586 -50.18 -9.93 23.33
N GLU A 587 -51.02 -9.85 24.37
CA GLU A 587 -52.43 -9.58 24.19
C GLU A 587 -52.69 -8.15 23.68
N GLY A 588 -51.80 -7.19 23.99
CA GLY A 588 -51.82 -5.83 23.45
C GLY A 588 -53.13 -5.04 23.66
N LYS A 589 -54.00 -5.47 24.60
CA LYS A 589 -55.34 -4.89 24.81
C LYS A 589 -55.26 -3.67 25.72
N VAL A 590 -55.58 -2.50 25.18
CA VAL A 590 -55.66 -1.25 25.94
C VAL A 590 -57.11 -0.99 26.33
N THR A 591 -57.50 -1.43 27.53
CA THR A 591 -58.90 -1.37 28.02
C THR A 591 -59.09 -0.40 29.19
N GLY A 592 -58.00 0.12 29.76
CA GLY A 592 -58.01 0.93 30.98
C GLY A 592 -58.34 0.15 32.26
N TYR A 593 -58.48 -1.18 32.17
CA TYR A 593 -58.71 -2.08 33.30
C TYR A 593 -57.51 -3.00 33.54
N PHE A 594 -57.01 -3.02 34.77
CA PHE A 594 -55.89 -3.84 35.18
C PHE A 594 -56.41 -5.26 35.47
N GLY A 595 -56.62 -6.03 34.40
CA GLY A 595 -57.05 -7.43 34.46
C GLY A 595 -55.90 -8.44 34.47
N PRO A 596 -56.21 -9.75 34.37
CA PRO A 596 -55.20 -10.82 34.40
C PRO A 596 -54.09 -10.68 33.34
N ALA A 597 -54.43 -10.23 32.13
CA ALA A 597 -53.44 -10.01 31.07
C ALA A 597 -52.45 -8.89 31.41
N THR A 598 -52.94 -7.77 31.94
CA THR A 598 -52.07 -6.66 32.40
C THR A 598 -51.24 -7.05 33.61
N LEU A 599 -51.79 -7.88 34.52
CA LEU A 599 -51.04 -8.45 35.63
C LEU A 599 -49.90 -9.35 35.15
N SER A 600 -50.15 -10.21 34.16
CA SER A 600 -49.13 -11.06 33.55
C SER A 600 -48.02 -10.21 32.91
N ALA A 601 -48.41 -9.18 32.16
CA ALA A 601 -47.48 -8.25 31.54
C ALA A 601 -46.63 -7.48 32.58
N VAL A 602 -47.21 -7.00 33.68
CA VAL A 602 -46.45 -6.32 34.73
C VAL A 602 -45.45 -7.27 35.40
N LYS A 603 -45.82 -8.53 35.63
CA LYS A 603 -44.90 -9.55 36.19
C LYS A 603 -43.73 -9.81 35.25
N LYS A 604 -43.99 -10.01 33.96
CA LYS A 604 -42.95 -10.19 32.95
C LYS A 604 -42.06 -8.96 32.81
N PHE A 605 -42.63 -7.76 32.88
CA PHE A 605 -41.88 -6.52 32.90
C PHE A 605 -40.96 -6.43 34.12
N GLN A 606 -41.47 -6.76 35.31
CA GLN A 606 -40.68 -6.77 36.53
C GLN A 606 -39.55 -7.81 36.49
N GLU A 607 -39.79 -8.97 35.90
CA GLU A 607 -38.76 -9.99 35.70
C GLU A 607 -37.71 -9.56 34.67
N LYS A 608 -38.15 -9.02 33.52
CA LYS A 608 -37.27 -8.54 32.44
C LYS A 608 -36.29 -7.47 32.94
N TYR A 609 -36.74 -6.57 33.82
CA TYR A 609 -35.94 -5.48 34.34
C TYR A 609 -35.42 -5.70 35.78
N GLY A 610 -35.51 -6.93 36.31
CA GLY A 610 -34.95 -7.28 37.62
C GLY A 610 -35.56 -6.54 38.82
N ILE A 611 -36.82 -6.11 38.72
CA ILE A 611 -37.50 -5.27 39.73
C ILE A 611 -38.11 -6.12 40.85
N ALA A 612 -38.78 -7.22 40.50
CA ALA A 612 -39.41 -8.14 41.45
C ALA A 612 -39.63 -9.51 40.78
N SER A 613 -39.61 -10.57 41.59
CA SER A 613 -39.82 -11.95 41.13
C SER A 613 -40.84 -12.66 42.01
N LYS A 614 -41.32 -13.83 41.57
CA LYS A 614 -42.29 -14.65 42.31
C LYS A 614 -41.84 -14.88 43.77
N GLY A 615 -42.68 -14.46 44.72
CA GLY A 615 -42.39 -14.54 46.16
C GLY A 615 -41.89 -13.23 46.79
N GLN A 616 -41.53 -12.21 46.00
CA GLN A 616 -41.14 -10.89 46.49
C GLN A 616 -42.35 -9.97 46.70
N SER A 617 -42.27 -9.11 47.73
CA SER A 617 -43.31 -8.10 47.99
C SER A 617 -43.39 -7.09 46.84
N GLY A 618 -44.58 -6.90 46.26
CA GLY A 618 -44.81 -6.02 45.12
C GLY A 618 -44.72 -6.70 43.73
N TYR A 619 -44.51 -8.02 43.68
CA TYR A 619 -44.59 -8.78 42.42
C TYR A 619 -46.02 -8.78 41.85
N GLY A 620 -46.17 -8.27 40.63
CA GLY A 620 -47.46 -8.01 39.99
C GLY A 620 -48.14 -6.68 40.36
N VAL A 621 -47.46 -5.82 41.13
CA VAL A 621 -47.95 -4.48 41.48
C VAL A 621 -47.01 -3.42 40.91
N VAL A 622 -47.57 -2.37 40.32
CA VAL A 622 -46.82 -1.22 39.82
C VAL A 622 -46.52 -0.26 40.98
N GLY A 623 -45.62 -0.70 41.86
CA GLY A 623 -45.11 0.07 43.00
C GLY A 623 -44.03 1.08 42.62
N PRO A 624 -43.42 1.80 43.59
CA PRO A 624 -42.46 2.86 43.33
C PRO A 624 -41.32 2.46 42.38
N LYS A 625 -40.67 1.32 42.61
CA LYS A 625 -39.57 0.83 41.75
C LYS A 625 -40.03 0.54 40.31
N THR A 626 -41.19 -0.12 40.17
CA THR A 626 -41.78 -0.39 38.84
C THR A 626 -42.11 0.90 38.10
N ARG A 627 -42.65 1.92 38.81
CA ARG A 627 -42.97 3.23 38.23
C ARG A 627 -41.73 4.02 37.84
N THR A 628 -40.69 4.02 38.67
CA THR A 628 -39.41 4.64 38.33
C THR A 628 -38.90 4.08 37.01
N LYS A 629 -38.88 2.75 36.86
CA LYS A 629 -38.44 2.15 35.60
C LYS A 629 -39.38 2.47 34.44
N LEU A 630 -40.70 2.43 34.63
CA LEU A 630 -41.65 2.82 33.58
C LEU A 630 -41.52 4.29 33.16
N ASN A 631 -41.26 5.21 34.08
CA ASN A 631 -41.02 6.62 33.78
C ASN A 631 -39.63 6.83 33.14
N GLU A 632 -38.63 6.02 33.49
CA GLU A 632 -37.33 6.05 32.83
C GLU A 632 -37.44 5.62 31.35
N LEU A 633 -38.25 4.58 31.09
CA LEU A 633 -38.41 4.02 29.74
C LEU A 633 -39.44 4.79 28.88
N TYR A 634 -40.54 5.25 29.49
CA TYR A 634 -41.73 5.77 28.78
C TYR A 634 -42.17 7.16 29.27
N GLY A 635 -41.34 7.81 30.09
CA GLY A 635 -41.53 9.13 30.66
C GLY A 635 -41.70 10.25 29.63
N ALA A 636 -42.28 11.37 30.05
CA ALA A 636 -41.94 12.66 29.44
C ALA A 636 -40.55 13.07 29.93
N LYS A 637 -39.64 13.41 29.03
CA LYS A 637 -38.34 14.00 29.38
C LYS A 637 -38.50 15.46 29.79
#